data_AF-A0A2N6LNV9-F1
#
_entry.id   AF-A0A2N6LNV9-F1
#
_cell.length_a   1.000
_cell.length_b   1.000
_cell.length_c   1.000
_cell.angle_alpha   90.00
_cell.angle_beta   90.00
_cell.angle_gamma   90.00
#
_symmetry.space_group_name_H-M   'P 1'
#
loop_
_entity.id
_entity.type
_entity.pdbx_description
1 polymer ?
#
loop_
_entity_poly.entity_id
_entity_poly.type
_entity_poly.pdbx_seq_one_letter_code
_entity_poly.pdbx_strand_id
1 'polypeptide(L)'
;MDYTSENNVFQPLSQKHWQEWVVGSAVDPALAQLNVRSLAGSEVYEYLLYALDQTARRNDGRLRDCYLRKYAHIEAGGWWVSGLDPLNDWSQMEWGRLKPDNPRIDFEKDKPIKYESPPKIPNRVTYLRVPLHIWHKIAKRYNIPLPETIHTKAEGRGQRAEGRGHSSHSVLGSDTQGDNAGEALGFWAWVELHPQIPIILAEGEKKAACLLSLGYVVIALPGIWNGRVGQKDFDERLHPDLMPLAQPGRKFIILFDYETKPKTRWSVYQATIRTGKAIEAALCTCEVAQLPGPEKGIDDWVVALGSKAPEVVSTLIDDAFALQEYRQSFFLNQSRGLRKYKPDVKVNTRFLTDAIKKLPSTGLVCLLSDMGTGKTEFLARWRKQHPQLRFLNNGHRVNLLKNLSERLQTQMYSAIACGKLSSADALSITVDSLYKMASDLQAYDCIFIDEACQYVAHLLKSKTCKQHRALILEVLESLVYQASLVVLADAHLDDITIDFFRAMRPQGEKPYIILNEWKSSGRQVYWYEGSNSSSLVAQIHAAVMAGQKCYVASDSKRFIKKLERTLLDAEEQRSLRAEEKLVQHSPLHLCTSALEEAPEPEGDRRLRIWAIHSENSGSEENVIFIKEINTAISNVDALLTTPSLGTGVDISAKHFNVIFGVFHAVSQSATECAQMLWRVRDDIPMHIWVAPRPPFGYAETNARLLKEKILQKNEMTAFLLRINRETGKRGAEKDWALEASCQIEAQRNWSINNLRSDLRSLLEGMGNTIIPMGDGTSEIANSWMQTAGQAITREHCTKVANAKEIDRLTYEIRQHQDYLKPEEVYECEKFRIRDAYGMEVTPELVKKDDGGRLIRKLVALEAILAEPGEAIADDQGRLFPTPPPIVAQRDISERERLTICSDWANHSTNWLMRYRLGLREILIDLFAGQQLRGDEPKMQAIASRSNYFSPHIKAILNLTIPSDKSPMWILGKYLEQLGLSTVRRRLGSRSNRVSYYTLNPEDLAFAQQVLSYRQFNREQNERKRQLEQQAQSRREATIAAQYGIEEAGGRVQGDKISPLHPAPRLPASDTGVSTSPLEYSPLKTGGDVDTNSQQSDSWLQKIKGFATLMVEGLQYGVETVLELLSGLTLDERWGVVFEFESAHPDEFGQLLAIAPDWVERFGL
;
A
#
# COMPACT_ATOMS: atom_id res chain seq x y z
N MET A 1 28.28 51.02 -33.55
CA MET A 1 29.52 50.29 -33.93
C MET A 1 29.07 48.91 -34.30
N ASP A 2 29.03 48.64 -35.60
CA ASP A 2 28.61 47.37 -36.18
C ASP A 2 29.53 46.25 -35.72
N TYR A 3 28.97 45.21 -35.09
CA TYR A 3 29.64 43.95 -34.85
C TYR A 3 29.01 42.91 -35.77
N THR A 4 29.74 42.59 -36.83
CA THR A 4 29.41 41.57 -37.82
C THR A 4 29.38 40.20 -37.17
N SER A 5 28.26 39.51 -37.39
CA SER A 5 27.99 38.12 -37.04
C SER A 5 28.66 37.17 -38.03
N GLU A 6 29.99 37.04 -37.99
CA GLU A 6 30.70 36.06 -38.82
C GLU A 6 31.88 35.47 -38.04
N ASN A 7 31.65 34.31 -37.41
CA ASN A 7 32.62 33.23 -37.12
C ASN A 7 31.99 32.19 -36.18
N ASN A 8 31.01 31.42 -36.68
CA ASN A 8 30.50 30.26 -35.94
C ASN A 8 31.33 29.02 -36.31
N VAL A 9 32.58 28.99 -35.85
CA VAL A 9 33.41 27.78 -35.89
C VAL A 9 32.88 26.85 -34.79
N PHE A 10 32.07 25.85 -35.16
CA PHE A 10 31.66 24.80 -34.23
C PHE A 10 32.90 24.01 -33.82
N GLN A 11 33.29 24.11 -32.54
CA GLN A 11 34.31 23.21 -31.99
C GLN A 11 33.76 21.77 -31.98
N PRO A 12 34.60 20.76 -32.27
CA PRO A 12 34.20 19.36 -32.16
C PRO A 12 33.73 19.04 -30.73
N LEU A 13 32.71 18.18 -30.61
CA LEU A 13 32.28 17.62 -29.33
C LEU A 13 33.50 17.09 -28.56
N SER A 14 33.59 17.44 -27.29
CA SER A 14 34.60 16.87 -26.40
C SER A 14 34.44 15.35 -26.35
N GLN A 15 35.55 14.62 -26.14
CA GLN A 15 35.53 13.16 -26.08
C GLN A 15 34.49 12.62 -25.09
N LYS A 16 34.33 13.29 -23.94
CA LYS A 16 33.32 12.96 -22.93
C LYS A 16 31.90 13.08 -23.48
N HIS A 17 31.56 14.17 -24.15
CA HIS A 17 30.21 14.37 -24.70
C HIS A 17 29.95 13.47 -25.91
N TRP A 18 30.98 13.17 -26.71
CA TRP A 18 30.92 12.18 -27.78
C TRP A 18 30.60 10.78 -27.24
N GLN A 19 31.32 10.34 -26.21
CA GLN A 19 31.04 9.07 -25.53
C GLN A 19 29.62 9.07 -24.96
N GLU A 20 29.15 10.18 -24.38
CA GLU A 20 27.80 10.24 -23.83
C GLU A 20 26.70 10.12 -24.90
N TRP A 21 26.79 10.89 -25.99
CA TRP A 21 25.74 10.94 -27.01
C TRP A 21 25.83 9.79 -28.01
N VAL A 22 27.00 9.56 -28.60
CA VAL A 22 27.16 8.60 -29.69
C VAL A 22 27.26 7.18 -29.15
N VAL A 23 28.14 6.94 -28.18
CA VAL A 23 28.39 5.58 -27.67
C VAL A 23 27.34 5.19 -26.62
N GLY A 24 27.14 6.02 -25.60
CA GLY A 24 26.29 5.76 -24.45
C GLY A 24 24.79 6.01 -24.67
N SER A 25 24.40 6.57 -25.81
CA SER A 25 22.99 6.78 -26.17
C SER A 25 22.65 6.35 -27.60
N ALA A 26 23.56 5.63 -28.26
CA ALA A 26 23.39 5.09 -29.63
C ALA A 26 22.88 6.13 -30.64
N VAL A 27 23.34 7.39 -30.53
CA VAL A 27 22.97 8.46 -31.45
C VAL A 27 23.89 8.45 -32.67
N ASP A 28 23.30 8.65 -33.84
CA ASP A 28 24.03 8.80 -35.09
C ASP A 28 25.08 9.93 -34.98
N PRO A 29 26.34 9.68 -35.38
CA PRO A 29 27.43 10.65 -35.26
C PRO A 29 27.13 12.01 -35.90
N ALA A 30 26.54 12.03 -37.10
CA ALA A 30 26.24 13.28 -37.79
C ALA A 30 25.08 14.02 -37.11
N LEU A 31 24.09 13.29 -36.59
CA LEU A 31 23.00 13.89 -35.81
C LEU A 31 23.51 14.54 -34.52
N ALA A 32 24.45 13.90 -33.82
CA ALA A 32 25.07 14.47 -32.62
C ALA A 32 25.88 15.73 -32.93
N GLN A 33 26.73 15.69 -33.97
CA GLN A 33 27.53 16.84 -34.41
C GLN A 33 26.65 18.02 -34.84
N LEU A 34 25.52 17.74 -35.50
CA LEU A 34 24.58 18.77 -35.92
C LEU A 34 23.83 19.43 -34.76
N ASN A 35 23.67 18.81 -33.59
CA ASN A 35 22.74 19.34 -32.58
C ASN A 35 23.40 19.69 -31.24
N VAL A 36 24.61 19.21 -30.98
CA VAL A 36 25.23 19.31 -29.66
C VAL A 36 26.52 20.09 -29.72
N ARG A 37 26.70 21.02 -28.78
CA ARG A 37 27.92 21.83 -28.65
C ARG A 37 28.49 21.72 -27.24
N SER A 38 29.75 21.34 -27.11
CA SER A 38 30.48 21.48 -25.85
C SER A 38 30.70 22.97 -25.57
N LEU A 39 30.34 23.43 -24.38
CA LEU A 39 30.59 24.78 -23.90
C LEU A 39 31.40 24.74 -22.60
N ALA A 40 32.30 25.70 -22.39
CA ALA A 40 33.04 25.84 -21.13
C ALA A 40 33.42 27.30 -20.85
N GLY A 41 33.74 27.63 -19.60
CA GLY A 41 34.11 28.99 -19.22
C GLY A 41 32.96 30.00 -19.40
N SER A 42 33.29 31.24 -19.78
CA SER A 42 32.33 32.35 -19.78
C SER A 42 31.30 32.31 -20.93
N GLU A 43 31.58 31.61 -22.04
CA GLU A 43 30.64 31.51 -23.17
C GLU A 43 29.31 30.85 -22.76
N VAL A 44 29.33 29.97 -21.75
CA VAL A 44 28.12 29.27 -21.27
C VAL A 44 27.04 30.25 -20.80
N TYR A 45 27.44 31.41 -20.25
CA TYR A 45 26.50 32.43 -19.79
C TYR A 45 25.73 33.09 -20.93
N GLU A 46 26.33 33.21 -22.12
CA GLU A 46 25.69 33.82 -23.28
C GLU A 46 24.54 32.94 -23.79
N TYR A 47 24.70 31.62 -23.70
CA TYR A 47 23.66 30.66 -24.07
C TYR A 47 22.58 30.50 -22.99
N LEU A 48 22.98 30.37 -21.72
CA LEU A 48 22.01 30.06 -20.66
C LEU A 48 21.30 31.31 -20.12
N LEU A 49 21.96 32.47 -20.08
CA LEU A 49 21.47 33.64 -19.34
C LEU A 49 21.09 34.83 -20.23
N TYR A 50 20.90 34.62 -21.54
CA TYR A 50 20.49 35.68 -22.48
C TYR A 50 19.17 36.35 -22.10
N ALA A 51 18.26 35.59 -21.49
CA ALA A 51 16.92 35.99 -21.08
C ALA A 51 16.84 36.92 -19.86
N LEU A 52 17.96 37.12 -19.15
CA LEU A 52 17.97 37.94 -17.94
C LEU A 52 17.88 39.42 -18.31
N ASP A 53 16.93 40.11 -17.68
CA ASP A 53 16.74 41.55 -17.83
C ASP A 53 17.98 42.38 -17.41
N GLN A 54 17.99 43.66 -17.80
CA GLN A 54 19.10 44.57 -17.48
C GLN A 54 19.33 44.75 -15.98
N THR A 55 18.32 44.49 -15.13
CA THR A 55 18.48 44.58 -13.67
C THR A 55 19.36 43.47 -13.11
N ALA A 56 19.51 42.35 -13.83
CA ALA A 56 20.44 41.28 -13.51
C ALA A 56 21.90 41.62 -13.85
N ARG A 57 22.15 42.75 -14.50
CA ARG A 57 23.48 43.24 -14.91
C ARG A 57 23.86 44.52 -14.15
N ARG A 58 25.15 44.76 -14.01
CA ARG A 58 25.75 46.01 -13.50
C ARG A 58 25.80 47.05 -14.63
N ASN A 59 26.09 48.31 -14.29
CA ASN A 59 26.20 49.40 -15.27
C ASN A 59 27.31 49.17 -16.32
N ASP A 60 28.29 48.31 -16.02
CA ASP A 60 29.36 47.87 -16.92
C ASP A 60 28.98 46.66 -17.80
N GLY A 61 27.71 46.22 -17.75
CA GLY A 61 27.19 45.07 -18.53
C GLY A 61 27.43 43.70 -17.89
N ARG A 62 28.23 43.60 -16.82
CA ARG A 62 28.56 42.34 -16.15
C ARG A 62 27.36 41.80 -15.36
N LEU A 63 27.13 40.48 -15.40
CA LEU A 63 26.15 39.79 -14.54
C LEU A 63 26.44 40.07 -13.06
N ARG A 64 25.38 40.31 -12.27
CA ARG A 64 25.51 40.51 -10.83
C ARG A 64 26.08 39.27 -10.14
N ASP A 65 26.83 39.50 -9.06
CA ASP A 65 27.56 38.47 -8.31
C ASP A 65 26.66 37.34 -7.76
N CYS A 66 25.37 37.58 -7.56
CA CYS A 66 24.43 36.54 -7.13
C CYS A 66 24.15 35.50 -8.23
N TYR A 67 24.03 35.93 -9.50
CA TYR A 67 23.85 35.04 -10.63
C TYR A 67 25.15 34.31 -10.97
N LEU A 68 26.29 35.03 -10.93
CA LEU A 68 27.62 34.42 -11.12
C LEU A 68 27.87 33.34 -10.06
N ARG A 69 27.64 33.61 -8.77
CA ARG A 69 27.79 32.58 -7.72
C ARG A 69 26.85 31.39 -7.90
N LYS A 70 25.59 31.64 -8.31
CA LYS A 70 24.60 30.58 -8.52
C LYS A 70 24.97 29.65 -9.69
N TYR A 71 25.50 30.22 -10.77
CA TYR A 71 25.79 29.51 -12.00
C TYR A 71 27.27 29.17 -12.21
N ALA A 72 28.18 29.56 -11.31
CA ALA A 72 29.63 29.31 -11.42
C ALA A 72 29.99 27.86 -11.78
N HIS A 73 29.21 26.88 -11.29
CA HIS A 73 29.41 25.46 -11.60
C HIS A 73 29.38 25.13 -13.10
N ILE A 74 28.68 25.91 -13.93
CA ILE A 74 28.58 25.65 -15.37
C ILE A 74 29.83 26.06 -16.14
N GLU A 75 30.69 26.91 -15.58
CA GLU A 75 31.98 27.27 -16.19
C GLU A 75 32.91 26.06 -16.31
N ALA A 76 32.71 25.04 -15.48
CA ALA A 76 33.48 23.80 -15.50
C ALA A 76 33.24 22.93 -16.74
N GLY A 77 32.26 23.30 -17.58
CA GLY A 77 31.93 22.61 -18.82
C GLY A 77 30.52 22.02 -18.82
N GLY A 78 30.04 21.72 -20.02
CA GLY A 78 28.81 21.00 -20.27
C GLY A 78 28.48 20.98 -21.75
N TRP A 79 27.37 20.34 -22.12
CA TRP A 79 26.89 20.39 -23.49
C TRP A 79 25.57 21.15 -23.61
N TRP A 80 25.49 21.95 -24.67
CA TRP A 80 24.31 22.69 -25.08
C TRP A 80 23.63 21.99 -26.25
N VAL A 81 22.30 21.89 -26.16
CA VAL A 81 21.44 21.42 -27.25
C VAL A 81 20.36 22.46 -27.50
N SER A 82 20.16 22.80 -28.76
CA SER A 82 19.06 23.64 -29.23
C SER A 82 18.46 23.03 -30.50
N GLY A 83 17.18 23.29 -30.73
CA GLY A 83 16.42 22.81 -31.88
C GLY A 83 16.03 23.93 -32.84
N LEU A 84 15.04 23.63 -33.68
CA LEU A 84 14.41 24.55 -34.61
C LEU A 84 13.09 25.10 -34.04
N ASP A 85 12.75 26.35 -34.36
CA ASP A 85 11.52 26.99 -33.91
C ASP A 85 10.36 26.72 -34.87
N PRO A 86 9.34 25.94 -34.46
CA PRO A 86 8.20 25.60 -35.32
C PRO A 86 7.27 26.80 -35.57
N LEU A 87 7.46 27.92 -34.85
CA LEU A 87 6.67 29.15 -35.00
C LEU A 87 7.42 30.24 -35.77
N ASN A 88 8.66 29.97 -36.22
CA ASN A 88 9.50 30.92 -36.94
C ASN A 88 10.20 30.23 -38.11
N ASP A 89 9.41 29.68 -39.04
CA ASP A 89 9.86 29.03 -40.28
C ASP A 89 10.97 27.99 -40.10
N TRP A 90 10.92 27.23 -39.01
CA TRP A 90 11.92 26.20 -38.68
C TRP A 90 13.35 26.75 -38.61
N SER A 91 13.51 28.03 -38.27
CA SER A 91 14.80 28.66 -38.03
C SER A 91 15.42 28.19 -36.70
N GLN A 92 16.73 28.42 -36.52
CA GLN A 92 17.42 28.00 -35.30
C GLN A 92 16.84 28.71 -34.07
N MET A 93 16.46 27.93 -33.06
CA MET A 93 15.86 28.44 -31.82
C MET A 93 16.96 28.99 -30.88
N GLU A 94 16.75 30.17 -30.31
CA GLU A 94 17.64 30.71 -29.27
C GLU A 94 17.52 29.92 -27.96
N TRP A 95 16.33 29.41 -27.66
CA TRP A 95 16.11 28.55 -26.50
C TRP A 95 16.76 27.18 -26.69
N GLY A 96 17.41 26.71 -25.63
CA GLY A 96 18.01 25.38 -25.57
C GLY A 96 18.25 24.97 -24.12
N ARG A 97 18.96 23.86 -23.92
CA ARG A 97 19.27 23.34 -22.59
C ARG A 97 20.74 23.02 -22.45
N LEU A 98 21.26 23.31 -21.26
CA LEU A 98 22.59 22.94 -20.85
C LEU A 98 22.52 21.72 -19.93
N LYS A 99 23.30 20.69 -20.24
CA LYS A 99 23.68 19.67 -19.26
C LYS A 99 25.09 19.98 -18.75
N PRO A 100 25.24 20.51 -17.52
CA PRO A 100 26.56 20.78 -16.96
C PRO A 100 27.29 19.48 -16.66
N ASP A 101 28.61 19.49 -16.83
CA ASP A 101 29.48 18.38 -16.44
C ASP A 101 29.44 18.12 -14.94
N ASN A 102 29.30 19.19 -14.16
CA ASN A 102 29.24 19.18 -12.70
C ASN A 102 27.93 19.82 -12.22
N PRO A 103 26.81 19.07 -12.17
CA PRO A 103 25.51 19.63 -11.81
C PRO A 103 25.48 20.09 -10.34
N ARG A 104 24.92 21.28 -10.10
CA ARG A 104 24.70 21.77 -8.73
C ARG A 104 23.54 21.06 -8.04
N ILE A 105 23.55 21.04 -6.70
CA ILE A 105 22.47 20.50 -5.88
C ILE A 105 21.35 21.53 -5.68
N ASP A 106 20.11 21.10 -5.88
CA ASP A 106 18.91 21.80 -5.44
C ASP A 106 18.82 21.67 -3.91
N PHE A 107 19.11 22.76 -3.18
CA PHE A 107 19.13 22.76 -1.71
C PHE A 107 17.80 22.41 -1.05
N GLU A 108 16.66 22.57 -1.75
CA GLU A 108 15.35 22.20 -1.19
C GLU A 108 15.05 20.70 -1.35
N LYS A 109 15.61 20.08 -2.40
CA LYS A 109 15.30 18.69 -2.77
C LYS A 109 16.45 17.72 -2.52
N ASP A 110 17.62 18.25 -2.17
CA ASP A 110 18.89 17.53 -2.01
C ASP A 110 19.18 16.61 -3.20
N LYS A 111 19.02 17.15 -4.42
CA LYS A 111 19.19 16.43 -5.68
C LYS A 111 19.95 17.24 -6.72
N PRO A 112 20.80 16.60 -7.54
CA PRO A 112 21.49 17.29 -8.61
C PRO A 112 20.51 17.79 -9.69
N ILE A 113 20.65 19.05 -10.10
CA ILE A 113 19.95 19.63 -11.23
C ILE A 113 20.66 19.17 -12.50
N LYS A 114 20.13 18.10 -13.11
CA LYS A 114 20.76 17.47 -14.28
C LYS A 114 20.76 18.35 -15.53
N TYR A 115 19.80 19.26 -15.67
CA TYR A 115 19.66 20.14 -16.83
C TYR A 115 19.27 21.54 -16.38
N GLU A 116 19.90 22.54 -16.97
CA GLU A 116 19.58 23.95 -16.78
C GLU A 116 18.93 24.50 -18.06
N SER A 117 17.86 25.28 -17.89
CA SER A 117 17.15 25.96 -18.96
C SER A 117 17.23 27.47 -18.76
N PRO A 118 17.15 28.28 -19.82
CA PRO A 118 17.16 29.73 -19.71
C PRO A 118 16.17 30.24 -18.66
N PRO A 119 16.63 31.00 -17.64
CA PRO A 119 15.77 31.43 -16.56
C PRO A 119 14.77 32.48 -17.05
N LYS A 120 13.58 32.50 -16.42
CA LYS A 120 12.48 33.44 -16.70
C LYS A 120 11.81 33.30 -18.09
N ILE A 121 12.14 32.27 -18.86
CA ILE A 121 11.42 31.92 -20.09
C ILE A 121 10.69 30.58 -19.89
N PRO A 122 9.47 30.41 -20.42
CA PRO A 122 8.83 29.10 -20.47
C PRO A 122 9.71 28.05 -21.17
N ASN A 123 9.65 26.81 -20.70
CA ASN A 123 10.31 25.72 -21.41
C ASN A 123 9.69 25.54 -22.80
N ARG A 124 10.53 25.37 -23.83
CA ARG A 124 10.13 25.05 -25.21
C ARG A 124 10.38 23.56 -25.49
N VAL A 125 9.86 23.01 -26.58
CA VAL A 125 10.19 21.64 -27.03
C VAL A 125 11.33 21.67 -28.06
N THR A 126 12.07 20.58 -28.19
CA THR A 126 13.27 20.55 -29.05
C THR A 126 13.01 19.76 -30.33
N TYR A 127 13.11 20.44 -31.47
CA TYR A 127 13.13 19.88 -32.83
C TYR A 127 14.56 19.77 -33.34
N LEU A 128 15.12 18.56 -33.38
CA LEU A 128 16.52 18.36 -33.80
C LEU A 128 16.69 18.56 -35.30
N ARG A 129 17.84 19.11 -35.70
CA ARG A 129 18.30 19.18 -37.09
C ARG A 129 18.65 17.78 -37.59
N VAL A 130 18.20 17.40 -38.78
CA VAL A 130 18.31 16.01 -39.27
C VAL A 130 19.22 15.94 -40.50
N PRO A 131 20.21 15.03 -40.53
CA PRO A 131 21.05 14.80 -41.71
C PRO A 131 20.30 14.01 -42.79
N LEU A 132 20.77 14.13 -44.03
CA LEU A 132 20.06 13.61 -45.20
C LEU A 132 19.84 12.09 -45.15
N HIS A 133 20.79 11.30 -44.65
CA HIS A 133 20.66 9.84 -44.58
C HIS A 133 19.60 9.39 -43.56
N ILE A 134 19.41 10.12 -42.46
CA ILE A 134 18.33 9.86 -41.52
C ILE A 134 16.97 10.21 -42.14
N TRP A 135 16.88 11.32 -42.87
CA TRP A 135 15.66 11.65 -43.62
C TRP A 135 15.30 10.55 -44.63
N HIS A 136 16.27 10.04 -45.39
CA HIS A 136 16.07 8.89 -46.29
C HIS A 136 15.57 7.65 -45.53
N LYS A 137 16.15 7.36 -44.36
CA LYS A 137 15.74 6.24 -43.51
C LYS A 137 14.28 6.37 -43.05
N ILE A 138 13.86 7.58 -42.67
CA ILE A 138 12.49 7.91 -42.27
C ILE A 138 11.53 7.79 -43.45
N ALA A 139 11.87 8.39 -44.60
CA ALA A 139 11.09 8.31 -45.84
C ALA A 139 10.85 6.86 -46.27
N LYS A 140 11.89 6.02 -46.22
CA LYS A 140 11.80 4.59 -46.50
C LYS A 140 10.90 3.84 -45.51
N ARG A 141 11.01 4.13 -44.20
CA ARG A 141 10.19 3.46 -43.16
C ARG A 141 8.70 3.71 -43.38
N TYR A 142 8.31 4.95 -43.64
CA TYR A 142 6.90 5.32 -43.78
C TYR A 142 6.40 5.25 -45.22
N ASN A 143 7.25 4.83 -46.17
CA ASN A 143 6.93 4.73 -47.60
C ASN A 143 6.42 6.05 -48.18
N ILE A 144 7.12 7.15 -47.92
CA ILE A 144 6.78 8.50 -48.40
C ILE A 144 7.93 9.02 -49.25
N PRO A 145 7.65 9.50 -50.48
CA PRO A 145 8.70 10.03 -51.34
C PRO A 145 9.34 11.28 -50.75
N LEU A 146 10.65 11.39 -50.97
CA LEU A 146 11.40 12.61 -50.69
C LEU A 146 11.05 13.70 -51.73
N PRO A 147 11.16 15.00 -51.37
CA PRO A 147 11.04 16.08 -52.34
C PRO A 147 12.06 15.95 -53.49
N GLU A 148 11.69 16.41 -54.68
CA GLU A 148 12.55 16.35 -55.88
C GLU A 148 13.86 17.13 -55.72
N THR A 149 13.88 18.17 -54.88
CA THR A 149 15.06 18.96 -54.57
C THR A 149 15.22 19.07 -53.05
N ILE A 150 16.37 18.62 -52.53
CA ILE A 150 16.73 18.77 -51.12
C ILE A 150 18.01 19.60 -51.05
N HIS A 151 17.97 20.67 -50.26
CA HIS A 151 19.15 21.49 -49.99
C HIS A 151 19.85 20.99 -48.73
N THR A 152 21.15 20.72 -48.84
CA THR A 152 22.01 20.40 -47.69
C THR A 152 22.93 21.58 -47.38
N LYS A 153 23.13 21.91 -46.10
CA LYS A 153 24.20 22.83 -45.67
C LYS A 153 25.48 22.01 -45.45
N ALA A 154 26.49 22.22 -46.30
CA ALA A 154 27.79 21.53 -46.19
C ALA A 154 28.72 22.14 -45.11
N GLU A 155 29.57 21.31 -44.51
CA GLU A 155 30.59 21.72 -43.53
C GLU A 155 31.64 22.66 -44.15
N GLY A 156 31.88 23.81 -43.52
CA GLY A 156 32.90 24.76 -43.96
C GLY A 156 34.34 24.24 -43.73
N ARG A 157 34.99 23.73 -44.78
CA ARG A 157 36.47 23.71 -44.87
C ARG A 157 36.92 24.92 -45.69
N GLY A 158 37.65 25.83 -45.05
CA GLY A 158 38.23 26.98 -45.72
C GLY A 158 39.27 26.58 -46.79
N GLN A 159 39.11 27.08 -48.00
CA GLN A 159 40.22 27.34 -48.92
C GLN A 159 40.11 28.78 -49.42
N ARG A 160 41.20 29.52 -49.26
CA ARG A 160 41.43 30.80 -49.93
C ARG A 160 41.44 30.56 -51.45
N ALA A 161 40.61 31.27 -52.20
CA ALA A 161 40.92 31.71 -53.56
C ALA A 161 39.95 32.82 -53.98
N GLU A 162 40.51 33.89 -54.53
CA GLU A 162 39.81 35.00 -55.14
C GLU A 162 38.98 34.56 -56.36
N GLY A 163 37.86 35.23 -56.61
CA GLY A 163 37.31 35.42 -57.96
C GLY A 163 36.13 34.54 -58.38
N ARG A 164 34.95 35.21 -58.49
CA ARG A 164 33.82 34.98 -59.42
C ARG A 164 33.21 33.57 -59.55
N GLY A 165 31.92 33.47 -59.20
CA GLY A 165 30.97 32.53 -59.82
C GLY A 165 30.00 31.87 -58.83
N HIS A 166 28.70 32.12 -58.99
CA HIS A 166 27.63 31.36 -58.32
C HIS A 166 27.70 29.88 -58.73
N SER A 167 27.64 28.95 -57.76
CA SER A 167 27.11 27.61 -58.02
C SER A 167 26.40 27.05 -56.78
N SER A 168 25.09 26.92 -56.89
CA SER A 168 24.26 26.03 -56.08
C SER A 168 24.33 24.63 -56.69
N HIS A 169 24.72 23.62 -55.92
CA HIS A 169 24.66 22.23 -56.37
C HIS A 169 23.27 21.65 -56.09
N SER A 170 22.47 21.51 -57.15
CA SER A 170 21.32 20.61 -57.22
C SER A 170 21.81 19.19 -57.45
N VAL A 171 21.54 18.26 -56.53
CA VAL A 171 21.85 16.84 -56.73
C VAL A 171 20.68 16.21 -57.48
N LEU A 172 20.86 15.99 -58.80
CA LEU A 172 20.04 15.09 -59.60
C LEU A 172 20.59 13.67 -59.46
N GLY A 173 19.69 12.70 -59.27
CA GLY A 173 20.01 11.35 -58.84
C GLY A 173 21.04 10.60 -59.69
N SER A 174 22.05 10.06 -59.02
CA SER A 174 22.77 8.85 -59.43
C SER A 174 23.50 8.25 -58.22
N ASP A 175 23.31 6.95 -58.01
CA ASP A 175 23.96 6.13 -57.00
C ASP A 175 25.47 6.37 -56.89
N THR A 176 25.91 7.06 -55.85
CA THR A 176 27.29 6.97 -55.33
C THR A 176 27.27 7.14 -53.81
N GLN A 177 27.74 6.11 -53.10
CA GLN A 177 27.98 6.13 -51.65
C GLN A 177 29.09 7.13 -51.32
N GLY A 178 28.73 8.29 -50.77
CA GLY A 178 29.66 9.30 -50.27
C GLY A 178 28.95 10.20 -49.25
N ASP A 179 29.58 10.40 -48.09
CA ASP A 179 29.05 11.01 -46.87
C ASP A 179 28.38 12.39 -47.07
N ASN A 180 27.05 12.45 -46.95
CA ASN A 180 26.27 13.69 -46.80
C ASN A 180 25.99 13.96 -45.30
N ALA A 181 27.02 14.39 -44.56
CA ALA A 181 26.95 14.66 -43.12
C ALA A 181 26.24 15.99 -42.73
N GLY A 182 25.88 16.83 -43.71
CA GLY A 182 25.26 18.15 -43.48
C GLY A 182 23.77 18.11 -43.12
N GLU A 183 23.27 19.20 -42.52
CA GLU A 183 21.84 19.40 -42.23
C GLU A 183 21.04 19.37 -43.54
N ALA A 184 19.99 18.55 -43.59
CA ALA A 184 19.03 18.54 -44.69
C ALA A 184 17.89 19.52 -44.39
N LEU A 185 17.87 20.65 -45.11
CA LEU A 185 16.89 21.72 -44.91
C LEU A 185 15.50 21.26 -45.36
N GLY A 186 14.49 21.59 -44.57
CA GLY A 186 13.09 21.31 -44.88
C GLY A 186 12.55 19.98 -44.33
N PHE A 187 13.33 19.20 -43.56
CA PHE A 187 12.86 17.96 -42.95
C PHE A 187 11.55 18.14 -42.15
N TRP A 188 11.48 19.10 -41.23
CA TRP A 188 10.29 19.31 -40.41
C TRP A 188 9.10 19.90 -41.18
N ALA A 189 9.35 20.75 -42.18
CA ALA A 189 8.31 21.19 -43.12
C ALA A 189 7.76 20.01 -43.94
N TRP A 190 8.61 19.06 -44.33
CA TRP A 190 8.16 17.84 -44.97
C TRP A 190 7.37 16.95 -44.01
N VAL A 191 7.77 16.82 -42.74
CA VAL A 191 6.96 16.13 -41.72
C VAL A 191 5.60 16.82 -41.58
N GLU A 192 5.55 18.15 -41.50
CA GLU A 192 4.31 18.92 -41.42
C GLU A 192 3.36 18.60 -42.58
N LEU A 193 3.86 18.50 -43.81
CA LEU A 193 3.06 18.18 -45.00
C LEU A 193 2.54 16.73 -45.06
N HIS A 194 3.06 15.83 -44.21
CA HIS A 194 2.75 14.40 -44.26
C HIS A 194 2.18 13.89 -42.92
N PRO A 195 0.91 14.21 -42.59
CA PRO A 195 0.27 13.83 -41.32
C PRO A 195 0.17 12.31 -41.07
N GLN A 196 0.34 11.49 -42.12
CA GLN A 196 0.44 10.04 -42.01
C GLN A 196 1.68 9.57 -41.24
N ILE A 197 2.71 10.41 -41.09
CA ILE A 197 3.89 10.10 -40.29
C ILE A 197 3.55 10.26 -38.80
N PRO A 198 3.65 9.20 -37.99
CA PRO A 198 3.45 9.28 -36.54
C PRO A 198 4.56 10.09 -35.87
N ILE A 199 4.20 10.83 -34.82
CA ILE A 199 5.15 11.62 -34.01
C ILE A 199 5.31 10.97 -32.65
N ILE A 200 6.54 10.63 -32.27
CA ILE A 200 6.85 10.15 -30.93
C ILE A 200 7.23 11.34 -30.04
N LEU A 201 6.67 11.41 -28.83
CA LEU A 201 7.09 12.34 -27.78
C LEU A 201 7.94 11.60 -26.77
N ALA A 202 9.21 12.01 -26.64
CA ALA A 202 10.17 11.42 -25.70
C ALA A 202 10.63 12.45 -24.66
N GLU A 203 10.91 11.99 -23.43
CA GLU A 203 11.50 12.85 -22.39
C GLU A 203 13.02 12.97 -22.56
N GLY A 204 13.46 14.13 -23.04
CA GLY A 204 14.88 14.49 -23.19
C GLY A 204 15.44 14.28 -24.60
N GLU A 205 16.49 15.05 -24.90
CA GLU A 205 17.02 15.23 -26.26
C GLU A 205 17.79 14.00 -26.76
N LYS A 206 18.52 13.30 -25.88
CA LYS A 206 19.24 12.06 -26.24
C LYS A 206 18.31 10.95 -26.70
N LYS A 207 17.14 10.81 -26.05
CA LYS A 207 16.12 9.81 -26.38
C LYS A 207 15.50 10.07 -27.74
N ALA A 208 15.19 11.34 -28.04
CA ALA A 208 14.71 11.73 -29.35
C ALA A 208 15.77 11.49 -30.43
N ALA A 209 17.03 11.87 -30.18
CA ALA A 209 18.11 11.66 -31.12
C ALA A 209 18.40 10.17 -31.40
N CYS A 210 18.33 9.32 -30.37
CA CYS A 210 18.46 7.87 -30.50
C CYS A 210 17.38 7.29 -31.44
N LEU A 211 16.11 7.65 -31.22
CA LEU A 211 15.01 7.17 -32.06
C LEU A 211 15.01 7.75 -33.48
N LEU A 212 15.42 9.01 -33.65
CA LEU A 212 15.70 9.60 -34.98
C LEU A 212 16.77 8.80 -35.71
N SER A 213 17.83 8.38 -35.03
CA SER A 213 18.90 7.54 -35.58
C SER A 213 18.37 6.16 -36.03
N LEU A 214 17.33 5.63 -35.38
CA LEU A 214 16.62 4.42 -35.81
C LEU A 214 15.60 4.67 -36.93
N GLY A 215 15.33 5.93 -37.27
CA GLY A 215 14.47 6.38 -38.37
C GLY A 215 13.00 6.57 -37.98
N TYR A 216 12.73 7.01 -36.76
CA TYR A 216 11.42 7.49 -36.31
C TYR A 216 11.39 9.02 -36.23
N VAL A 217 10.23 9.66 -36.36
CA VAL A 217 10.08 11.11 -36.15
C VAL A 217 9.78 11.36 -34.68
N VAL A 218 10.68 12.04 -33.98
CA VAL A 218 10.59 12.21 -32.52
C VAL A 218 10.84 13.66 -32.12
N ILE A 219 10.01 14.16 -31.21
CA ILE A 219 10.15 15.49 -30.59
C ILE A 219 10.57 15.30 -29.14
N ALA A 220 11.62 16.03 -28.72
CA ALA A 220 12.09 15.98 -27.35
C ALA A 220 11.33 16.96 -26.45
N LEU A 221 10.78 16.44 -25.36
CA LEU A 221 10.20 17.24 -24.28
C LEU A 221 11.24 17.46 -23.18
N PRO A 222 11.35 18.67 -22.60
CA PRO A 222 12.30 18.94 -21.51
C PRO A 222 12.04 18.16 -20.22
N GLY A 223 10.81 17.67 -20.06
CA GLY A 223 10.34 16.84 -18.97
C GLY A 223 8.94 16.27 -19.30
N ILE A 224 8.52 15.22 -18.59
CA ILE A 224 7.22 14.56 -18.82
C ILE A 224 6.00 15.51 -18.78
N TRP A 225 6.10 16.63 -18.07
CA TRP A 225 4.99 17.59 -17.92
C TRP A 225 4.92 18.62 -19.05
N ASN A 226 5.91 18.66 -19.96
CA ASN A 226 6.06 19.73 -20.95
C ASN A 226 5.39 19.46 -22.31
N GLY A 227 4.62 18.38 -22.44
CA GLY A 227 3.77 18.15 -23.62
C GLY A 227 2.53 19.06 -23.69
N ARG A 228 2.28 19.86 -22.66
CA ARG A 228 1.07 20.70 -22.52
C ARG A 228 1.31 21.91 -21.63
N VAL A 229 0.39 22.87 -21.68
CA VAL A 229 0.37 24.10 -20.87
C VAL A 229 -1.00 24.33 -20.25
N GLY A 230 -1.10 25.14 -19.20
CA GLY A 230 -2.34 25.45 -18.48
C GLY A 230 -2.32 25.03 -17.01
N GLN A 231 -3.35 25.42 -16.26
CA GLN A 231 -3.60 24.99 -14.89
C GLN A 231 -4.46 23.71 -14.86
N LYS A 232 -4.27 22.96 -13.78
CA LYS A 232 -4.87 21.63 -13.62
C LYS A 232 -6.41 21.69 -13.66
N ASP A 233 -7.01 20.82 -14.47
CA ASP A 233 -8.46 20.50 -14.53
C ASP A 233 -9.40 21.62 -15.05
N PHE A 234 -8.88 22.73 -15.60
CA PHE A 234 -9.71 23.83 -16.15
C PHE A 234 -9.34 24.28 -17.57
N ASP A 235 -8.06 24.47 -17.92
CA ASP A 235 -7.62 25.07 -19.19
C ASP A 235 -6.41 24.40 -19.85
N GLU A 236 -6.12 23.13 -19.51
CA GLU A 236 -5.02 22.39 -20.12
C GLU A 236 -5.20 22.24 -21.64
N ARG A 237 -4.15 22.64 -22.37
CA ARG A 237 -4.08 22.53 -23.84
C ARG A 237 -2.71 22.03 -24.27
N LEU A 238 -2.66 21.46 -25.49
CA LEU A 238 -1.42 20.97 -26.07
C LEU A 238 -0.37 22.10 -26.11
N HIS A 239 0.91 21.77 -25.92
CA HIS A 239 1.96 22.76 -25.90
C HIS A 239 1.98 23.54 -27.23
N PRO A 240 2.11 24.89 -27.24
CA PRO A 240 2.06 25.68 -28.46
C PRO A 240 3.04 25.22 -29.54
N ASP A 241 4.26 24.85 -29.16
CA ASP A 241 5.26 24.35 -30.10
C ASP A 241 4.87 23.03 -30.79
N LEU A 242 3.94 22.24 -30.23
CA LEU A 242 3.46 21.00 -30.84
C LEU A 242 2.29 21.24 -31.81
N MET A 243 1.62 22.40 -31.71
CA MET A 243 0.42 22.71 -32.51
C MET A 243 0.66 22.72 -34.02
N PRO A 244 1.77 23.23 -34.58
CA PRO A 244 2.02 23.20 -36.03
C PRO A 244 1.97 21.79 -36.63
N LEU A 245 2.33 20.77 -35.85
CA LEU A 245 2.29 19.38 -36.29
C LEU A 245 1.02 18.63 -35.86
N ALA A 246 0.16 19.21 -35.03
CA ALA A 246 -1.06 18.60 -34.49
C ALA A 246 -2.27 18.76 -35.42
N GLN A 247 -2.20 18.12 -36.59
CA GLN A 247 -3.28 18.12 -37.58
C GLN A 247 -4.34 17.04 -37.27
N PRO A 248 -5.63 17.27 -37.57
CA PRO A 248 -6.69 16.30 -37.30
C PRO A 248 -6.37 14.91 -37.88
N GLY A 249 -6.53 13.88 -37.05
CA GLY A 249 -6.24 12.48 -37.40
C GLY A 249 -4.77 12.07 -37.32
N ARG A 250 -3.83 13.00 -37.06
CA ARG A 250 -2.42 12.64 -36.91
C ARG A 250 -2.19 11.79 -35.67
N LYS A 251 -1.33 10.77 -35.79
CA LYS A 251 -0.94 9.89 -34.68
C LYS A 251 0.24 10.46 -33.88
N PHE A 252 0.04 10.56 -32.57
CA PHE A 252 1.11 10.79 -31.60
C PHE A 252 1.30 9.54 -30.73
N ILE A 253 2.55 9.26 -30.37
CA ILE A 253 2.93 8.16 -29.48
C ILE A 253 3.74 8.74 -28.33
N ILE A 254 3.29 8.55 -27.08
CA ILE A 254 4.06 8.98 -25.91
C ILE A 254 4.96 7.83 -25.46
N LEU A 255 6.26 8.11 -25.31
CA LEU A 255 7.26 7.15 -24.82
C LEU A 255 8.13 7.79 -23.74
N PHE A 256 7.81 7.51 -22.48
CA PHE A 256 8.55 8.00 -21.31
C PHE A 256 9.34 6.88 -20.62
N ASP A 257 10.26 7.28 -19.75
CA ASP A 257 11.17 6.39 -19.04
C ASP A 257 10.44 5.31 -18.22
N TYR A 258 11.07 4.14 -18.13
CA TYR A 258 10.67 3.08 -17.23
C TYR A 258 10.89 3.50 -15.76
N GLU A 259 9.93 3.22 -14.88
CA GLU A 259 10.00 3.68 -13.49
C GLU A 259 9.39 2.67 -12.51
N THR A 260 10.18 2.33 -11.48
CA THR A 260 9.81 1.37 -10.43
C THR A 260 9.32 2.04 -9.15
N LYS A 261 9.70 3.30 -8.90
CA LYS A 261 9.31 4.03 -7.67
C LYS A 261 7.83 4.44 -7.75
N PRO A 262 6.96 4.02 -6.81
CA PRO A 262 5.50 4.23 -6.91
C PRO A 262 5.09 5.69 -7.13
N LYS A 263 5.70 6.63 -6.40
CA LYS A 263 5.40 8.07 -6.51
C LYS A 263 5.74 8.61 -7.91
N THR A 264 6.92 8.24 -8.43
CA THR A 264 7.37 8.72 -9.74
C THR A 264 6.57 8.06 -10.86
N ARG A 265 6.27 6.76 -10.74
CA ARG A 265 5.42 6.01 -11.66
C ARG A 265 4.02 6.62 -11.76
N TRP A 266 3.43 7.07 -10.64
CA TRP A 266 2.17 7.82 -10.64
C TRP A 266 2.29 9.17 -11.37
N SER A 267 3.39 9.91 -11.17
CA SER A 267 3.63 11.17 -11.89
C SER A 267 3.77 10.96 -13.40
N VAL A 268 4.49 9.93 -13.84
CA VAL A 268 4.61 9.55 -15.26
C VAL A 268 3.24 9.24 -15.83
N TYR A 269 2.47 8.38 -15.17
CA TYR A 269 1.10 8.05 -15.57
C TYR A 269 0.20 9.27 -15.72
N GLN A 270 0.19 10.16 -14.72
CA GLN A 270 -0.59 11.40 -14.78
C GLN A 270 -0.16 12.32 -15.92
N ALA A 271 1.15 12.46 -16.13
CA ALA A 271 1.69 13.28 -17.21
C ALA A 271 1.33 12.72 -18.59
N THR A 272 1.43 11.40 -18.77
CA THR A 272 1.03 10.70 -20.01
C THR A 272 -0.45 10.87 -20.30
N ILE A 273 -1.34 10.57 -19.34
CA ILE A 273 -2.80 10.68 -19.54
C ILE A 273 -3.22 12.11 -19.88
N ARG A 274 -2.68 13.10 -19.17
CA ARG A 274 -3.06 14.51 -19.38
C ARG A 274 -2.52 15.05 -20.70
N THR A 275 -1.31 14.67 -21.08
CA THR A 275 -0.75 15.03 -22.39
C THR A 275 -1.52 14.35 -23.51
N GLY A 276 -1.85 13.06 -23.38
CA GLY A 276 -2.66 12.33 -24.35
C GLY A 276 -4.06 12.93 -24.55
N LYS A 277 -4.72 13.34 -23.47
CA LYS A 277 -6.01 14.06 -23.57
C LYS A 277 -5.89 15.41 -24.29
N ALA A 278 -4.80 16.14 -24.07
CA ALA A 278 -4.55 17.39 -24.77
C ALA A 278 -4.31 17.19 -26.28
N ILE A 279 -3.67 16.07 -26.64
CA ILE A 279 -3.51 15.63 -28.04
C ILE A 279 -4.87 15.27 -28.66
N GLU A 280 -5.69 14.48 -27.97
CA GLU A 280 -7.04 14.10 -28.43
C GLU A 280 -7.96 15.32 -28.58
N ALA A 281 -7.85 16.31 -27.68
CA ALA A 281 -8.58 17.57 -27.79
C ALA A 281 -8.18 18.41 -29.01
N ALA A 282 -6.97 18.22 -29.54
CA ALA A 282 -6.51 18.79 -30.81
C ALA A 282 -6.93 17.94 -32.03
N LEU A 283 -7.88 17.02 -31.87
CA LEU A 283 -8.38 16.10 -32.91
C LEU A 283 -7.34 15.12 -33.46
N CYS A 284 -6.23 14.91 -32.74
CA CYS A 284 -5.22 13.91 -33.04
C CYS A 284 -5.52 12.59 -32.33
N THR A 285 -4.85 11.49 -32.69
CA THR A 285 -4.92 10.21 -31.96
C THR A 285 -3.68 10.03 -31.08
N CYS A 286 -3.85 9.50 -29.87
CA CYS A 286 -2.74 9.26 -28.95
C CYS A 286 -2.62 7.78 -28.57
N GLU A 287 -1.41 7.24 -28.73
CA GLU A 287 -0.99 5.93 -28.24
C GLU A 287 0.15 6.09 -27.23
N VAL A 288 0.44 5.04 -26.47
CA VAL A 288 1.48 5.03 -25.43
C VAL A 288 2.31 3.77 -25.57
N ALA A 289 3.59 3.94 -25.89
CA ALA A 289 4.56 2.86 -25.88
C ALA A 289 5.21 2.75 -24.49
N GLN A 290 5.39 1.53 -23.99
CA GLN A 290 5.96 1.28 -22.66
C GLN A 290 7.26 0.49 -22.76
N LEU A 291 8.34 1.03 -22.19
CA LEU A 291 9.60 0.32 -22.05
C LEU A 291 9.44 -0.90 -21.11
N PRO A 292 10.01 -2.07 -21.46
CA PRO A 292 9.90 -3.28 -20.66
C PRO A 292 10.80 -3.29 -19.41
N GLY A 293 11.80 -2.39 -19.34
CA GLY A 293 12.86 -2.41 -18.33
C GLY A 293 13.85 -3.58 -18.53
N PRO A 294 14.91 -3.69 -17.71
CA PRO A 294 15.22 -2.86 -16.54
C PRO A 294 15.81 -1.48 -16.86
N GLU A 295 16.28 -1.26 -18.09
CA GLU A 295 16.87 0.01 -18.53
C GLU A 295 15.83 1.14 -18.43
N LYS A 296 16.29 2.31 -17.97
CA LYS A 296 15.40 3.41 -17.65
C LYS A 296 14.95 4.18 -18.90
N GLY A 297 15.91 4.58 -19.73
CA GLY A 297 15.65 5.32 -20.98
C GLY A 297 15.64 4.41 -22.20
N ILE A 298 14.95 4.87 -23.26
CA ILE A 298 14.97 4.20 -24.58
C ILE A 298 16.38 4.20 -25.18
N ASP A 299 17.16 5.25 -24.93
CA ASP A 299 18.56 5.36 -25.35
C ASP A 299 19.44 4.31 -24.67
N ASP A 300 19.29 4.12 -23.36
CA ASP A 300 20.00 3.06 -22.61
C ASP A 300 19.60 1.66 -23.10
N TRP A 301 18.30 1.45 -23.35
CA TRP A 301 17.77 0.17 -23.82
C TRP A 301 18.26 -0.19 -25.23
N VAL A 302 18.32 0.79 -26.14
CA VAL A 302 18.88 0.59 -27.49
C VAL A 302 20.36 0.22 -27.43
N VAL A 303 21.14 0.86 -26.56
CA VAL A 303 22.56 0.51 -26.34
C VAL A 303 22.68 -0.93 -25.83
N ALA A 304 21.86 -1.32 -24.85
CA ALA A 304 21.85 -2.68 -24.31
C ALA A 304 21.46 -3.76 -25.34
N LEU A 305 20.51 -3.46 -26.23
CA LEU A 305 20.06 -4.37 -27.29
C LEU A 305 21.07 -4.52 -28.44
N GLY A 306 21.94 -3.53 -28.67
CA GLY A 306 22.92 -3.53 -29.73
C GLY A 306 22.28 -3.73 -31.12
N SER A 307 22.77 -4.72 -31.88
CA SER A 307 22.32 -4.97 -33.26
C SER A 307 20.84 -5.36 -33.39
N LYS A 308 20.20 -5.83 -32.31
CA LYS A 308 18.77 -6.21 -32.29
C LYS A 308 17.83 -5.02 -32.13
N ALA A 309 18.36 -3.83 -31.80
CA ALA A 309 17.54 -2.68 -31.46
C ALA A 309 16.51 -2.28 -32.54
N PRO A 310 16.80 -2.25 -33.86
CA PRO A 310 15.83 -1.81 -34.85
C PRO A 310 14.53 -2.64 -34.88
N GLU A 311 14.63 -3.96 -34.76
CA GLU A 311 13.50 -4.90 -34.81
C GLU A 311 12.67 -4.84 -33.52
N VAL A 312 13.36 -4.85 -32.36
CA VAL A 312 12.72 -4.86 -31.05
C VAL A 312 12.04 -3.52 -30.76
N VAL A 313 12.66 -2.39 -31.14
CA VAL A 313 12.05 -1.06 -30.99
C VAL A 313 10.86 -0.90 -31.94
N SER A 314 10.90 -1.45 -33.16
CA SER A 314 9.71 -1.47 -34.04
C SER A 314 8.55 -2.19 -33.37
N THR A 315 8.82 -3.39 -32.85
CA THR A 315 7.79 -4.19 -32.15
C THR A 315 7.20 -3.42 -30.96
N LEU A 316 8.03 -2.75 -30.15
CA LEU A 316 7.57 -1.93 -29.01
C LEU A 316 6.67 -0.76 -29.43
N ILE A 317 6.96 -0.12 -30.58
CA ILE A 317 6.16 0.97 -31.11
C ILE A 317 4.87 0.45 -31.76
N ASP A 318 4.93 -0.69 -32.43
CA ASP A 318 3.78 -1.35 -33.06
C ASP A 318 2.80 -1.90 -31.99
N ASP A 319 3.31 -2.34 -30.84
CA ASP A 319 2.54 -2.79 -29.67
C ASP A 319 2.11 -1.64 -28.72
N ALA A 320 2.15 -0.39 -29.19
CA ALA A 320 1.74 0.76 -28.38
C ALA A 320 0.25 0.68 -27.99
N PHE A 321 -0.05 0.99 -26.73
CA PHE A 321 -1.40 0.96 -26.21
C PHE A 321 -2.20 2.17 -26.67
N ALA A 322 -3.49 2.00 -26.98
CA ALA A 322 -4.38 3.16 -27.05
C ALA A 322 -4.38 3.90 -25.70
N LEU A 323 -4.59 5.23 -25.68
CA LEU A 323 -4.57 6.00 -24.43
C LEU A 323 -5.51 5.43 -23.35
N GLN A 324 -6.68 4.94 -23.76
CA GLN A 324 -7.65 4.29 -22.88
C GLN A 324 -7.15 2.92 -22.37
N GLU A 325 -6.45 2.14 -23.19
CA GLU A 325 -5.84 0.87 -22.78
C GLU A 325 -4.69 1.09 -21.82
N TYR A 326 -3.84 2.10 -22.03
CA TYR A 326 -2.80 2.50 -21.08
C TYR A 326 -3.39 2.99 -19.75
N ARG A 327 -4.48 3.77 -19.82
CA ARG A 327 -5.24 4.18 -18.62
C ARG A 327 -5.66 2.96 -17.83
N GLN A 328 -6.22 1.98 -18.52
CA GLN A 328 -6.61 0.72 -17.91
C GLN A 328 -5.38 -0.03 -17.41
N SER A 329 -4.30 -0.20 -18.18
CA SER A 329 -3.08 -0.97 -17.85
C SER A 329 -2.47 -0.56 -16.51
N PHE A 330 -2.47 0.74 -16.21
CA PHE A 330 -1.97 1.27 -14.94
C PHE A 330 -2.77 0.78 -13.72
N PHE A 331 -4.09 0.63 -13.86
CA PHE A 331 -4.96 0.07 -12.83
C PHE A 331 -5.13 -1.46 -12.96
N LEU A 332 -4.90 -2.00 -14.15
CA LEU A 332 -5.09 -3.39 -14.56
C LEU A 332 -3.93 -4.32 -14.14
N ASN A 333 -2.85 -3.83 -13.52
CA ASN A 333 -1.95 -4.77 -12.83
C ASN A 333 -2.63 -5.50 -11.65
N GLN A 334 -3.89 -5.20 -11.33
CA GLN A 334 -4.83 -6.09 -10.63
C GLN A 334 -6.26 -5.96 -11.20
N SER A 335 -6.51 -6.42 -12.43
CA SER A 335 -7.88 -6.44 -12.99
C SER A 335 -8.85 -7.24 -12.13
N ARG A 336 -10.04 -6.71 -11.96
CA ARG A 336 -11.22 -7.47 -11.55
C ARG A 336 -11.62 -8.44 -12.67
N GLY A 337 -12.10 -9.62 -12.31
CA GLY A 337 -12.58 -10.64 -13.26
C GLY A 337 -11.52 -11.68 -13.63
N LEU A 338 -11.86 -12.50 -14.62
CA LEU A 338 -11.06 -13.66 -15.07
C LEU A 338 -10.05 -13.25 -16.16
N ARG A 339 -8.79 -13.66 -16.01
CA ARG A 339 -7.75 -13.53 -17.04
C ARG A 339 -7.17 -14.87 -17.46
N LYS A 340 -6.93 -15.73 -16.48
CA LYS A 340 -6.36 -17.06 -16.68
C LYS A 340 -7.34 -18.00 -17.37
N TYR A 341 -8.62 -17.87 -17.05
CA TYR A 341 -9.68 -18.73 -17.54
C TYR A 341 -10.56 -18.02 -18.58
N LYS A 342 -10.66 -18.61 -19.78
CA LYS A 342 -11.56 -18.13 -20.82
C LYS A 342 -12.97 -18.66 -20.58
N PRO A 343 -14.04 -17.89 -20.88
CA PRO A 343 -15.40 -18.38 -20.84
C PRO A 343 -15.62 -19.54 -21.82
N ASP A 344 -16.19 -20.65 -21.35
CA ASP A 344 -16.65 -21.76 -22.19
C ASP A 344 -18.01 -21.45 -22.82
N VAL A 345 -18.88 -20.76 -22.06
CA VAL A 345 -20.19 -20.30 -22.52
C VAL A 345 -20.30 -18.80 -22.27
N LYS A 346 -20.73 -18.07 -23.30
CA LYS A 346 -21.10 -16.67 -23.21
C LYS A 346 -22.57 -16.48 -23.52
N VAL A 347 -23.27 -15.79 -22.65
CA VAL A 347 -24.66 -15.39 -22.84
C VAL A 347 -24.81 -13.90 -22.57
N ASN A 348 -25.84 -13.28 -23.11
CA ASN A 348 -26.18 -11.90 -22.83
C ASN A 348 -27.69 -11.80 -22.59
N THR A 349 -28.12 -12.28 -21.42
CA THR A 349 -29.53 -12.30 -21.03
C THR A 349 -29.69 -11.79 -19.61
N ARG A 350 -30.82 -11.12 -19.34
CA ARG A 350 -31.11 -10.60 -18.00
C ARG A 350 -31.11 -11.72 -16.96
N PHE A 351 -31.75 -12.85 -17.27
CA PHE A 351 -31.76 -14.01 -16.40
C PHE A 351 -30.99 -15.18 -17.04
N LEU A 352 -30.07 -15.77 -16.28
CA LEU A 352 -29.29 -16.95 -16.72
C LEU A 352 -30.19 -18.13 -17.09
N THR A 353 -31.32 -18.27 -16.39
CA THR A 353 -32.30 -19.32 -16.60
C THR A 353 -32.93 -19.35 -17.98
N ASP A 354 -32.88 -18.24 -18.71
CA ASP A 354 -33.52 -18.10 -20.02
C ASP A 354 -32.60 -18.64 -21.13
N ALA A 355 -31.29 -18.51 -20.94
CA ALA A 355 -30.28 -18.91 -21.92
C ALA A 355 -29.71 -20.32 -21.65
N ILE A 356 -29.57 -20.70 -20.37
CA ILE A 356 -28.86 -21.92 -19.99
C ILE A 356 -29.86 -22.92 -19.43
N LYS A 357 -30.01 -24.07 -20.11
CA LYS A 357 -30.99 -25.10 -19.76
C LYS A 357 -30.42 -26.27 -18.98
N LYS A 358 -29.11 -26.53 -19.06
CA LYS A 358 -28.43 -27.65 -18.40
C LYS A 358 -27.04 -27.22 -17.92
N LEU A 359 -26.67 -27.68 -16.72
CA LEU A 359 -25.30 -27.63 -16.21
C LEU A 359 -24.55 -28.92 -16.59
N PRO A 360 -23.22 -28.90 -16.65
CA PRO A 360 -22.40 -30.12 -16.61
C PRO A 360 -22.81 -31.02 -15.43
N SER A 361 -22.79 -32.34 -15.63
CA SER A 361 -23.13 -33.30 -14.58
C SER A 361 -22.01 -33.52 -13.56
N THR A 362 -20.77 -33.16 -13.92
CA THR A 362 -19.58 -33.29 -13.07
C THR A 362 -18.62 -32.12 -13.27
N GLY A 363 -17.72 -31.93 -12.30
CA GLY A 363 -16.60 -31.00 -12.36
C GLY A 363 -16.84 -29.68 -11.64
N LEU A 364 -15.88 -28.75 -11.78
CA LEU A 364 -15.94 -27.40 -11.24
C LEU A 364 -16.59 -26.43 -12.25
N VAL A 365 -17.78 -25.91 -11.92
CA VAL A 365 -18.53 -24.95 -12.74
C VAL A 365 -18.53 -23.57 -12.09
N CYS A 366 -18.24 -22.55 -12.88
CA CYS A 366 -18.16 -21.16 -12.44
C CYS A 366 -19.21 -20.31 -13.16
N LEU A 367 -20.14 -19.73 -12.40
CA LEU A 367 -21.17 -18.81 -12.88
C LEU A 367 -20.75 -17.37 -12.63
N LEU A 368 -20.27 -16.70 -13.67
CA LEU A 368 -19.91 -15.28 -13.67
C LEU A 368 -21.04 -14.48 -14.30
N SER A 369 -21.87 -13.83 -13.47
CA SER A 369 -23.04 -13.07 -13.93
C SER A 369 -23.39 -11.96 -12.97
N ASP A 370 -23.83 -10.80 -13.48
CA ASP A 370 -24.07 -9.58 -12.70
C ASP A 370 -25.11 -9.77 -11.56
N MET A 371 -25.20 -8.82 -10.64
CA MET A 371 -26.15 -8.86 -9.52
C MET A 371 -27.60 -8.85 -10.03
N GLY A 372 -28.48 -9.65 -9.42
CA GLY A 372 -29.90 -9.69 -9.79
C GLY A 372 -30.24 -10.46 -11.08
N THR A 373 -29.28 -11.21 -11.64
CA THR A 373 -29.43 -11.98 -12.90
C THR A 373 -29.93 -13.42 -12.71
N GLY A 374 -30.41 -13.78 -11.52
CA GLY A 374 -31.02 -15.09 -11.26
C GLY A 374 -30.04 -16.27 -11.08
N LYS A 375 -28.78 -16.04 -10.68
CA LYS A 375 -27.80 -17.11 -10.37
C LYS A 375 -28.36 -18.14 -9.38
N THR A 376 -28.87 -17.66 -8.25
CA THR A 376 -29.49 -18.50 -7.22
C THR A 376 -30.74 -19.23 -7.72
N GLU A 377 -31.55 -18.55 -8.53
CA GLU A 377 -32.78 -19.11 -9.10
C GLU A 377 -32.48 -20.26 -10.06
N PHE A 378 -31.39 -20.12 -10.81
CA PHE A 378 -30.89 -21.16 -11.70
C PHE A 378 -30.52 -22.44 -10.94
N LEU A 379 -29.81 -22.34 -9.81
CA LEU A 379 -29.49 -23.49 -8.97
C LEU A 379 -30.71 -24.08 -8.26
N ALA A 380 -31.66 -23.24 -7.82
CA ALA A 380 -32.91 -23.72 -7.24
C ALA A 380 -33.70 -24.60 -8.23
N ARG A 381 -33.77 -24.19 -9.51
CA ARG A 381 -34.39 -25.02 -10.57
C ARG A 381 -33.63 -26.32 -10.79
N TRP A 382 -32.29 -26.28 -10.81
CA TRP A 382 -31.47 -27.49 -10.94
C TRP A 382 -31.72 -28.48 -9.80
N ARG A 383 -31.78 -28.00 -8.54
CA ARG A 383 -32.06 -28.83 -7.36
C ARG A 383 -33.43 -29.49 -7.44
N LYS A 384 -34.46 -28.73 -7.86
CA LYS A 384 -35.83 -29.24 -8.03
C LYS A 384 -35.93 -30.33 -9.09
N GLN A 385 -35.08 -30.30 -10.11
CA GLN A 385 -35.00 -31.33 -11.14
C GLN A 385 -34.26 -32.59 -10.68
N HIS A 386 -33.47 -32.51 -9.58
CA HIS A 386 -32.68 -33.62 -9.05
C HIS A 386 -32.97 -33.85 -7.55
N PRO A 387 -34.23 -34.10 -7.14
CA PRO A 387 -34.66 -34.22 -5.74
C PRO A 387 -33.84 -35.24 -4.93
N GLN A 388 -33.45 -36.34 -5.57
CA GLN A 388 -32.75 -37.49 -5.00
C GLN A 388 -31.24 -37.31 -4.74
N LEU A 389 -30.62 -36.27 -5.31
CA LEU A 389 -29.18 -36.04 -5.18
C LEU A 389 -28.86 -35.33 -3.86
N ARG A 390 -27.73 -35.69 -3.25
CA ARG A 390 -27.22 -35.03 -2.05
C ARG A 390 -26.66 -33.66 -2.40
N PHE A 391 -27.13 -32.64 -1.71
CA PHE A 391 -26.85 -31.25 -2.02
C PHE A 391 -26.32 -30.49 -0.81
N LEU A 392 -25.15 -29.87 -0.94
CA LEU A 392 -24.58 -29.00 0.07
C LEU A 392 -24.59 -27.56 -0.41
N ASN A 393 -25.38 -26.72 0.24
CA ASN A 393 -25.27 -25.27 0.11
C ASN A 393 -24.33 -24.75 1.20
N ASN A 394 -23.18 -24.21 0.79
CA ASN A 394 -22.18 -23.76 1.73
C ASN A 394 -21.91 -22.26 1.56
N GLY A 395 -22.37 -21.48 2.55
CA GLY A 395 -22.31 -20.03 2.53
C GLY A 395 -21.42 -19.46 3.63
N HIS A 396 -21.22 -18.14 3.63
CA HIS A 396 -20.33 -17.46 4.58
C HIS A 396 -21.05 -16.58 5.62
N ARG A 397 -22.38 -16.40 5.51
CA ARG A 397 -23.20 -15.67 6.49
C ARG A 397 -24.47 -16.43 6.85
N VAL A 398 -24.79 -16.52 8.14
CA VAL A 398 -25.95 -17.28 8.65
C VAL A 398 -27.28 -16.74 8.08
N ASN A 399 -27.50 -15.42 8.10
CA ASN A 399 -28.76 -14.83 7.62
C ASN A 399 -28.95 -15.00 6.10
N LEU A 400 -27.89 -14.80 5.31
CA LEU A 400 -27.91 -15.06 3.87
C LEU A 400 -28.24 -16.52 3.60
N LEU A 401 -27.53 -17.42 4.28
CA LEU A 401 -27.70 -18.87 4.15
C LEU A 401 -29.11 -19.31 4.52
N LYS A 402 -29.74 -18.71 5.54
CA LYS A 402 -31.11 -19.01 5.96
C LYS A 402 -32.13 -18.62 4.89
N ASN A 403 -32.01 -17.43 4.30
CA ASN A 403 -32.88 -17.03 3.19
C ASN A 403 -32.66 -17.90 1.94
N LEU A 404 -31.41 -18.30 1.70
CA LEU A 404 -31.04 -19.14 0.58
C LEU A 404 -31.53 -20.60 0.77
N SER A 405 -31.54 -21.11 1.99
CA SER A 405 -31.93 -22.49 2.29
C SER A 405 -33.40 -22.77 2.01
N GLU A 406 -34.28 -21.80 2.26
CA GLU A 406 -35.71 -21.87 1.90
C GLU A 406 -35.88 -21.97 0.38
N ARG A 407 -35.13 -21.15 -0.38
CA ARG A 407 -35.17 -21.16 -1.86
C ARG A 407 -34.59 -22.43 -2.46
N LEU A 408 -33.54 -22.98 -1.87
CA LEU A 408 -32.87 -24.20 -2.31
C LEU A 408 -33.48 -25.49 -1.72
N GLN A 409 -34.50 -25.38 -0.85
CA GLN A 409 -35.14 -26.50 -0.16
C GLN A 409 -34.14 -27.39 0.60
N THR A 410 -33.24 -26.76 1.35
CA THR A 410 -32.23 -27.44 2.18
C THR A 410 -32.52 -27.27 3.67
N GLN A 411 -32.14 -28.25 4.49
CA GLN A 411 -32.23 -28.16 5.95
C GLN A 411 -31.10 -27.28 6.50
N MET A 412 -31.42 -26.41 7.46
CA MET A 412 -30.42 -25.59 8.14
C MET A 412 -29.65 -26.40 9.18
N TYR A 413 -28.32 -26.31 9.20
CA TYR A 413 -27.47 -27.01 10.17
C TYR A 413 -27.84 -26.71 11.64
N SER A 414 -28.35 -25.50 11.92
CA SER A 414 -28.74 -25.08 13.27
C SER A 414 -30.00 -25.78 13.78
N ALA A 415 -30.80 -26.38 12.90
CA ALA A 415 -31.98 -27.16 13.25
C ALA A 415 -31.67 -28.66 13.48
N ILE A 416 -30.44 -29.08 13.22
CA ILE A 416 -29.99 -30.47 13.31
C ILE A 416 -29.05 -30.61 14.51
N ALA A 417 -29.22 -31.66 15.32
CA ALA A 417 -28.33 -31.93 16.44
C ALA A 417 -26.89 -32.17 15.97
N CYS A 418 -25.90 -31.69 16.73
CA CYS A 418 -24.49 -31.92 16.45
C CYS A 418 -24.20 -33.44 16.36
N GLY A 419 -23.41 -33.85 15.38
CA GLY A 419 -23.12 -35.27 15.11
C GLY A 419 -24.20 -36.03 14.34
N LYS A 420 -25.28 -35.36 13.88
CA LYS A 420 -26.32 -35.93 13.01
C LYS A 420 -26.45 -35.19 11.67
N LEU A 421 -25.46 -34.39 11.30
CA LEU A 421 -25.52 -33.59 10.08
C LEU A 421 -25.61 -34.45 8.80
N SER A 422 -25.04 -35.66 8.81
CA SER A 422 -25.15 -36.62 7.69
C SER A 422 -26.57 -37.10 7.40
N SER A 423 -27.51 -36.95 8.33
CA SER A 423 -28.91 -37.38 8.14
C SER A 423 -29.67 -36.51 7.14
N ALA A 424 -29.15 -35.33 6.81
CA ALA A 424 -29.73 -34.47 5.79
C ALA A 424 -29.12 -34.75 4.41
N ASP A 425 -29.96 -35.16 3.45
CA ASP A 425 -29.55 -35.27 2.04
C ASP A 425 -29.31 -33.89 1.41
N ALA A 426 -29.99 -32.85 1.90
CA ALA A 426 -29.84 -31.48 1.44
C ALA A 426 -29.57 -30.54 2.64
N LEU A 427 -28.34 -30.05 2.75
CA LEU A 427 -27.85 -29.30 3.91
C LEU A 427 -27.42 -27.89 3.52
N SER A 428 -27.81 -26.90 4.32
CA SER A 428 -27.25 -25.55 4.33
C SER A 428 -26.40 -25.34 5.57
N ILE A 429 -25.10 -25.09 5.39
CA ILE A 429 -24.15 -24.85 6.48
C ILE A 429 -23.22 -23.66 6.20
N THR A 430 -22.86 -22.90 7.23
CA THR A 430 -21.86 -21.83 7.09
C THR A 430 -20.44 -22.39 7.13
N VAL A 431 -19.52 -21.72 6.43
CA VAL A 431 -18.09 -22.06 6.47
C VAL A 431 -17.52 -22.11 7.89
N ASP A 432 -17.92 -21.18 8.76
CA ASP A 432 -17.52 -21.16 10.17
C ASP A 432 -17.89 -22.42 10.93
N SER A 433 -18.95 -23.11 10.51
CA SER A 433 -19.46 -24.32 11.15
C SER A 433 -19.06 -25.62 10.43
N LEU A 434 -18.31 -25.57 9.32
CA LEU A 434 -17.89 -26.78 8.59
C LEU A 434 -17.10 -27.75 9.45
N TYR A 435 -16.30 -27.27 10.40
CA TYR A 435 -15.53 -28.12 11.32
C TYR A 435 -16.42 -29.12 12.10
N LYS A 436 -17.71 -28.84 12.27
CA LYS A 436 -18.69 -29.73 12.92
C LYS A 436 -18.98 -31.00 12.11
N MET A 437 -18.61 -31.03 10.82
CA MET A 437 -18.74 -32.19 9.95
C MET A 437 -17.52 -33.12 9.99
N ALA A 438 -16.44 -32.76 10.70
CA ALA A 438 -15.20 -33.53 10.72
C ALA A 438 -15.39 -35.00 11.17
N SER A 439 -16.33 -35.26 12.07
CA SER A 439 -16.65 -36.61 12.57
C SER A 439 -17.65 -37.39 11.70
N ASP A 440 -18.19 -36.77 10.65
CA ASP A 440 -19.35 -37.27 9.91
C ASP A 440 -19.32 -36.82 8.44
N LEU A 441 -18.17 -37.04 7.78
CA LEU A 441 -17.94 -36.68 6.39
C LEU A 441 -18.71 -37.63 5.46
N GLN A 442 -19.52 -37.05 4.58
CA GLN A 442 -20.29 -37.75 3.55
C GLN A 442 -20.03 -37.10 2.20
N ALA A 443 -20.02 -37.91 1.14
CA ALA A 443 -19.93 -37.40 -0.22
C ALA A 443 -21.24 -36.69 -0.60
N TYR A 444 -21.12 -35.58 -1.33
CA TYR A 444 -22.24 -34.82 -1.89
C TYR A 444 -22.21 -34.90 -3.41
N ASP A 445 -23.36 -35.00 -4.06
CA ASP A 445 -23.42 -34.99 -5.52
C ASP A 445 -23.17 -33.58 -6.06
N CYS A 446 -23.67 -32.56 -5.37
CA CYS A 446 -23.46 -31.17 -5.74
C CYS A 446 -23.17 -30.29 -4.52
N ILE A 447 -22.09 -29.51 -4.61
CA ILE A 447 -21.77 -28.43 -3.67
C ILE A 447 -22.01 -27.09 -4.37
N PHE A 448 -22.82 -26.24 -3.76
CA PHE A 448 -23.08 -24.88 -4.24
C PHE A 448 -22.51 -23.85 -3.28
N ILE A 449 -21.74 -22.90 -3.83
CA ILE A 449 -21.12 -21.80 -3.10
C ILE A 449 -21.50 -20.50 -3.80
N ASP A 450 -22.41 -19.75 -3.18
CA ASP A 450 -22.82 -18.41 -3.62
C ASP A 450 -21.89 -17.36 -3.01
N GLU A 451 -21.70 -16.24 -3.73
CA GLU A 451 -20.73 -15.18 -3.40
C GLU A 451 -19.32 -15.77 -3.15
N ALA A 452 -18.85 -16.62 -4.06
CA ALA A 452 -17.64 -17.43 -3.90
C ALA A 452 -16.38 -16.62 -3.54
N CYS A 453 -16.19 -15.41 -4.08
CA CYS A 453 -15.06 -14.55 -3.72
C CYS A 453 -15.12 -14.14 -2.24
N GLN A 454 -16.31 -13.78 -1.75
CA GLN A 454 -16.52 -13.42 -0.34
C GLN A 454 -16.41 -14.62 0.58
N TYR A 455 -16.85 -15.78 0.11
CA TYR A 455 -16.70 -17.04 0.82
C TYR A 455 -15.22 -17.35 1.12
N VAL A 456 -14.35 -17.30 0.10
CA VAL A 456 -12.92 -17.58 0.28
C VAL A 456 -12.25 -16.51 1.13
N ALA A 457 -12.57 -15.23 0.90
CA ALA A 457 -12.04 -14.14 1.71
C ALA A 457 -12.42 -14.29 3.20
N HIS A 458 -13.68 -14.64 3.50
CA HIS A 458 -14.14 -14.86 4.87
C HIS A 458 -13.45 -16.06 5.52
N LEU A 459 -13.37 -17.20 4.82
CA LEU A 459 -12.67 -18.39 5.31
C LEU A 459 -11.23 -18.06 5.71
N LEU A 460 -10.48 -17.38 4.84
CA LEU A 460 -9.04 -17.17 5.03
C LEU A 460 -8.72 -15.98 5.95
N LYS A 461 -9.62 -14.99 6.10
CA LYS A 461 -9.33 -13.73 6.82
C LYS A 461 -10.20 -13.46 8.04
N SER A 462 -11.40 -14.05 8.13
CA SER A 462 -12.31 -13.74 9.23
C SER A 462 -11.78 -14.22 10.58
N LYS A 463 -11.98 -13.42 11.63
CA LYS A 463 -11.64 -13.80 13.00
C LYS A 463 -12.50 -14.94 13.54
N THR A 464 -13.71 -15.12 13.00
CA THR A 464 -14.65 -16.16 13.44
C THR A 464 -14.16 -17.56 13.05
N CYS A 465 -13.49 -17.69 11.91
CA CYS A 465 -12.84 -18.94 11.49
C CYS A 465 -11.51 -19.21 12.23
N LYS A 466 -10.91 -18.21 12.90
CA LYS A 466 -9.52 -18.26 13.40
C LYS A 466 -9.20 -19.50 14.25
N GLN A 467 -10.13 -19.93 15.12
CA GLN A 467 -9.89 -21.06 16.03
C GLN A 467 -9.92 -22.43 15.33
N HIS A 468 -10.68 -22.56 14.24
CA HIS A 468 -10.93 -23.84 13.58
C HIS A 468 -10.51 -23.86 12.11
N ARG A 469 -9.82 -22.82 11.61
CA ARG A 469 -9.58 -22.62 10.17
C ARG A 469 -8.87 -23.80 9.51
N ALA A 470 -7.89 -24.43 10.16
CA ALA A 470 -7.23 -25.61 9.59
C ALA A 470 -8.21 -26.77 9.40
N LEU A 471 -8.97 -27.11 10.43
CA LEU A 471 -9.96 -28.16 10.37
C LEU A 471 -11.07 -27.83 9.34
N ILE A 472 -11.46 -26.57 9.21
CA ILE A 472 -12.39 -26.11 8.17
C ILE A 472 -11.79 -26.37 6.77
N LEU A 473 -10.52 -26.04 6.53
CA LEU A 473 -9.84 -26.26 5.25
C LEU A 473 -9.67 -27.75 4.91
N GLU A 474 -9.44 -28.60 5.91
CA GLU A 474 -9.38 -30.07 5.75
C GLU A 474 -10.75 -30.64 5.36
N VAL A 475 -11.79 -30.28 6.10
CA VAL A 475 -13.18 -30.69 5.80
C VAL A 475 -13.60 -30.19 4.42
N LEU A 476 -13.36 -28.91 4.12
CA LEU A 476 -13.74 -28.32 2.84
C LEU A 476 -13.04 -29.02 1.66
N GLU A 477 -11.73 -29.29 1.77
CA GLU A 477 -11.01 -30.02 0.71
C GLU A 477 -11.60 -31.41 0.51
N SER A 478 -11.86 -32.16 1.57
CA SER A 478 -12.45 -33.50 1.48
C SER A 478 -13.81 -33.47 0.77
N LEU A 479 -14.68 -32.52 1.15
CA LEU A 479 -16.00 -32.34 0.54
C LEU A 479 -15.89 -31.93 -0.94
N VAL A 480 -15.07 -30.93 -1.26
CA VAL A 480 -14.88 -30.42 -2.63
C VAL A 480 -14.24 -31.46 -3.54
N TYR A 481 -13.30 -32.26 -3.02
CA TYR A 481 -12.64 -33.32 -3.77
C TYR A 481 -13.62 -34.46 -4.12
N GLN A 482 -14.42 -34.90 -3.15
CA GLN A 482 -15.36 -36.01 -3.33
C GLN A 482 -16.62 -35.64 -4.11
N ALA A 483 -16.95 -34.36 -4.21
CA ALA A 483 -18.18 -33.94 -4.87
C ALA A 483 -18.18 -34.26 -6.38
N SER A 484 -19.31 -34.71 -6.92
CA SER A 484 -19.41 -34.91 -8.38
C SER A 484 -19.38 -33.58 -9.11
N LEU A 485 -20.14 -32.59 -8.63
CA LEU A 485 -20.29 -31.25 -9.19
C LEU A 485 -20.03 -30.19 -8.10
N VAL A 486 -19.23 -29.17 -8.43
CA VAL A 486 -19.01 -28.00 -7.56
C VAL A 486 -19.37 -26.75 -8.35
N VAL A 487 -20.33 -25.97 -7.87
CA VAL A 487 -20.82 -24.76 -8.54
C VAL A 487 -20.47 -23.52 -7.73
N LEU A 488 -19.62 -22.68 -8.30
CA LEU A 488 -19.25 -21.37 -7.76
C LEU A 488 -20.08 -20.29 -8.46
N ALA A 489 -20.72 -19.40 -7.70
CA ALA A 489 -21.46 -18.28 -8.25
C ALA A 489 -20.95 -16.95 -7.68
N ASP A 490 -20.64 -15.98 -8.56
CA ASP A 490 -20.27 -14.63 -8.15
C ASP A 490 -20.54 -13.62 -9.28
N ALA A 491 -20.73 -12.34 -8.94
CA ALA A 491 -20.80 -11.25 -9.92
C ALA A 491 -19.41 -10.77 -10.35
N HIS A 492 -18.40 -10.96 -9.51
CA HIS A 492 -17.04 -10.46 -9.73
C HIS A 492 -16.01 -11.58 -9.58
N LEU A 493 -16.36 -12.80 -10.00
CA LEU A 493 -15.49 -13.99 -9.87
C LEU A 493 -14.09 -13.72 -10.43
N ASP A 494 -13.07 -14.12 -9.67
CA ASP A 494 -11.66 -13.88 -9.98
C ASP A 494 -10.85 -15.18 -10.11
N ASP A 495 -9.67 -15.08 -10.72
CA ASP A 495 -8.79 -16.23 -10.94
C ASP A 495 -8.32 -16.87 -9.61
N ILE A 496 -8.18 -16.07 -8.54
CA ILE A 496 -7.72 -16.53 -7.21
C ILE A 496 -8.74 -17.50 -6.61
N THR A 497 -10.01 -17.16 -6.67
CA THR A 497 -11.13 -17.96 -6.17
C THR A 497 -11.23 -19.27 -6.94
N ILE A 498 -11.11 -19.24 -8.26
CA ILE A 498 -11.13 -20.46 -9.09
C ILE A 498 -9.91 -21.34 -8.77
N ASP A 499 -8.71 -20.76 -8.68
CA ASP A 499 -7.49 -21.49 -8.36
C ASP A 499 -7.56 -22.15 -6.97
N PHE A 500 -8.17 -21.47 -5.99
CA PHE A 500 -8.39 -21.98 -4.64
C PHE A 500 -9.24 -23.26 -4.62
N PHE A 501 -10.38 -23.28 -5.32
CA PHE A 501 -11.22 -24.49 -5.41
C PHE A 501 -10.62 -25.54 -6.32
N ARG A 502 -9.98 -25.15 -7.42
CA ARG A 502 -9.30 -26.07 -8.34
C ARG A 502 -8.17 -26.84 -7.64
N ALA A 503 -7.48 -26.22 -6.67
CA ALA A 503 -6.47 -26.89 -5.87
C ALA A 503 -7.03 -28.04 -5.00
N MET A 504 -8.34 -28.04 -4.72
CA MET A 504 -9.04 -29.10 -3.99
C MET A 504 -9.73 -30.12 -4.92
N ARG A 505 -9.69 -29.94 -6.24
CA ARG A 505 -10.27 -30.85 -7.23
C ARG A 505 -9.23 -31.86 -7.73
N PRO A 506 -9.64 -33.00 -8.32
CA PRO A 506 -8.73 -33.93 -8.99
C PRO A 506 -7.76 -33.24 -9.95
N GLN A 507 -6.50 -33.67 -9.93
CA GLN A 507 -5.43 -33.04 -10.71
C GLN A 507 -5.76 -33.10 -12.22
N GLY A 508 -5.60 -31.97 -12.89
CA GLY A 508 -5.86 -31.84 -14.35
C GLY A 508 -7.29 -31.45 -14.71
N GLU A 509 -8.23 -31.43 -13.76
CA GLU A 509 -9.58 -30.92 -13.99
C GLU A 509 -9.54 -29.43 -14.38
N LYS A 510 -10.31 -29.08 -15.41
CA LYS A 510 -10.44 -27.71 -15.92
C LYS A 510 -11.78 -27.13 -15.47
N PRO A 511 -11.82 -25.88 -14.96
CA PRO A 511 -13.08 -25.24 -14.60
C PRO A 511 -13.89 -24.92 -15.86
N TYR A 512 -15.20 -25.11 -15.77
CA TYR A 512 -16.16 -24.76 -16.82
C TYR A 512 -16.79 -23.41 -16.52
N ILE A 513 -16.48 -22.40 -17.32
CA ILE A 513 -16.81 -21.00 -17.09
C ILE A 513 -18.03 -20.59 -17.91
N ILE A 514 -19.05 -20.11 -17.21
CA ILE A 514 -20.25 -19.51 -17.79
C ILE A 514 -20.21 -18.01 -17.51
N LEU A 515 -20.09 -17.20 -18.56
CA LEU A 515 -20.10 -15.74 -18.50
C LEU A 515 -21.42 -15.19 -19.03
N ASN A 516 -22.09 -14.36 -18.24
CA ASN A 516 -23.19 -13.52 -18.69
C ASN A 516 -22.71 -12.08 -18.85
N GLU A 517 -22.76 -11.56 -20.08
CA GLU A 517 -22.32 -10.21 -20.45
C GLU A 517 -23.45 -9.16 -20.30
N TRP A 518 -24.63 -9.56 -19.81
CA TRP A 518 -25.74 -8.63 -19.57
C TRP A 518 -25.40 -7.60 -18.49
N LYS A 519 -25.74 -6.35 -18.76
CA LYS A 519 -25.59 -5.21 -17.83
C LYS A 519 -26.96 -4.59 -17.55
N SER A 520 -27.20 -4.16 -16.31
CA SER A 520 -28.40 -3.38 -15.99
C SER A 520 -28.34 -1.98 -16.63
N SER A 521 -29.49 -1.36 -16.91
CA SER A 521 -29.56 0.06 -17.28
C SER A 521 -28.84 0.92 -16.24
N GLY A 522 -28.01 1.86 -16.71
CA GLY A 522 -27.11 2.64 -15.84
C GLY A 522 -27.81 3.79 -15.12
N ARG A 523 -27.41 4.07 -13.87
CA ARG A 523 -27.91 5.18 -13.05
C ARG A 523 -27.15 6.47 -13.29
N GLN A 524 -27.76 7.61 -12.95
CA GLN A 524 -27.04 8.87 -12.77
C GLN A 524 -26.33 8.86 -11.41
N VAL A 525 -25.01 9.13 -11.43
CA VAL A 525 -24.16 9.14 -10.25
C VAL A 525 -23.51 10.52 -10.11
N TYR A 526 -24.03 11.32 -9.19
CA TYR A 526 -23.47 12.61 -8.78
C TYR A 526 -22.24 12.37 -7.89
N TRP A 527 -21.06 12.68 -8.42
CA TRP A 527 -19.77 12.33 -7.83
C TRP A 527 -19.10 13.54 -7.18
N TYR A 528 -18.88 13.48 -5.87
CA TYR A 528 -18.32 14.55 -5.05
C TYR A 528 -16.83 14.33 -4.83
N GLU A 529 -16.00 15.31 -5.17
CA GLU A 529 -14.53 15.18 -5.17
C GLU A 529 -13.86 15.83 -3.94
N GLY A 530 -14.65 16.44 -3.05
CA GLY A 530 -14.18 17.15 -1.87
C GLY A 530 -13.23 16.35 -0.98
N SER A 531 -12.40 17.06 -0.22
CA SER A 531 -11.40 16.44 0.68
C SER A 531 -12.02 15.70 1.88
N ASN A 532 -13.29 16.01 2.20
CA ASN A 532 -14.10 15.39 3.25
C ASN A 532 -15.57 15.24 2.78
N SER A 533 -16.37 14.50 3.55
CA SER A 533 -17.77 14.19 3.21
C SER A 533 -18.78 15.29 3.53
N SER A 534 -18.35 16.44 4.04
CA SER A 534 -19.25 17.44 4.64
C SER A 534 -20.31 17.99 3.69
N SER A 535 -19.97 18.23 2.43
CA SER A 535 -20.95 18.67 1.42
C SER A 535 -22.02 17.62 1.15
N LEU A 536 -21.63 16.34 1.13
CA LEU A 536 -22.58 15.25 0.96
C LEU A 536 -23.45 15.09 2.22
N VAL A 537 -22.89 15.29 3.42
CA VAL A 537 -23.67 15.33 4.68
C VAL A 537 -24.69 16.46 4.66
N ALA A 538 -24.31 17.65 4.21
CA ALA A 538 -25.23 18.78 4.05
C ALA A 538 -26.38 18.44 3.08
N GLN A 539 -26.08 17.74 1.99
CA GLN A 539 -27.11 17.30 1.05
C GLN A 539 -28.02 16.20 1.59
N ILE A 540 -27.49 15.27 2.39
CA ILE A 540 -28.34 14.29 3.09
C ILE A 540 -29.32 15.01 4.02
N HIS A 541 -28.83 15.97 4.82
CA HIS A 541 -29.68 16.79 5.69
C HIS A 541 -30.76 17.54 4.90
N ALA A 542 -30.37 18.23 3.82
CA ALA A 542 -31.32 18.96 2.98
C ALA A 542 -32.39 18.04 2.37
N ALA A 543 -31.99 16.87 1.83
CA ALA A 543 -32.91 15.90 1.23
C ALA A 543 -33.93 15.36 2.25
N VAL A 544 -33.46 14.93 3.42
CA VAL A 544 -34.33 14.42 4.48
C VAL A 544 -35.28 15.51 4.99
N MET A 545 -34.78 16.73 5.22
CA MET A 545 -35.60 17.84 5.72
C MET A 545 -36.64 18.33 4.70
N ALA A 546 -36.36 18.16 3.40
CA ALA A 546 -37.30 18.39 2.31
C ALA A 546 -38.32 17.25 2.12
N GLY A 547 -38.30 16.22 2.97
CA GLY A 547 -39.26 15.12 2.95
C GLY A 547 -38.91 13.97 1.99
N GLN A 548 -37.77 14.02 1.30
CA GLN A 548 -37.31 12.93 0.43
C GLN A 548 -37.05 11.66 1.23
N LYS A 549 -37.34 10.50 0.61
CA LYS A 549 -37.03 9.18 1.18
C LYS A 549 -35.62 8.78 0.79
N CYS A 550 -34.75 8.68 1.78
CA CYS A 550 -33.30 8.54 1.56
C CYS A 550 -32.79 7.17 1.98
N TYR A 551 -31.95 6.56 1.13
CA TYR A 551 -31.11 5.41 1.52
C TYR A 551 -29.66 5.87 1.62
N VAL A 552 -28.99 5.64 2.75
CA VAL A 552 -27.59 6.05 2.98
C VAL A 552 -26.74 4.82 3.29
N ALA A 553 -25.72 4.58 2.48
CA ALA A 553 -24.76 3.50 2.64
C ALA A 553 -23.37 4.04 3.04
N SER A 554 -22.73 3.45 4.05
CA SER A 554 -21.37 3.82 4.47
C SER A 554 -20.53 2.65 4.98
N ASP A 555 -19.23 2.65 4.68
CA ASP A 555 -18.26 1.70 5.24
C ASP A 555 -17.88 1.97 6.71
N SER A 556 -18.49 2.99 7.33
CA SER A 556 -18.15 3.47 8.68
C SER A 556 -19.36 3.52 9.62
N LYS A 557 -19.42 2.58 10.57
CA LYS A 557 -20.38 2.62 11.69
C LYS A 557 -20.35 3.94 12.46
N ARG A 558 -19.15 4.47 12.71
CA ARG A 558 -18.99 5.75 13.44
C ARG A 558 -19.62 6.91 12.66
N PHE A 559 -19.56 6.89 11.34
CA PHE A 559 -20.21 7.89 10.51
C PHE A 559 -21.74 7.78 10.60
N ILE A 560 -22.29 6.57 10.44
CA ILE A 560 -23.75 6.35 10.52
C ILE A 560 -24.32 6.81 11.86
N LYS A 561 -23.72 6.43 12.99
CA LYS A 561 -24.18 6.87 14.32
C LYS A 561 -24.16 8.40 14.49
N LYS A 562 -23.14 9.06 13.95
CA LYS A 562 -23.06 10.53 13.97
C LYS A 562 -24.14 11.15 13.10
N LEU A 563 -24.34 10.64 11.89
CA LEU A 563 -25.34 11.15 10.96
C LEU A 563 -26.75 10.99 11.54
N GLU A 564 -27.08 9.80 12.05
CA GLU A 564 -28.33 9.52 12.77
C GLU A 564 -28.57 10.54 13.89
N ARG A 565 -27.58 10.74 14.77
CA ARG A 565 -27.66 11.72 15.85
C ARG A 565 -27.90 13.15 15.32
N THR A 566 -27.17 13.57 14.29
CA THR A 566 -27.35 14.93 13.74
C THR A 566 -28.73 15.15 13.13
N LEU A 567 -29.32 14.13 12.50
CA LEU A 567 -30.65 14.24 11.91
C LEU A 567 -31.74 14.32 12.99
N LEU A 568 -31.61 13.53 14.07
CA LEU A 568 -32.50 13.60 15.23
C LEU A 568 -32.39 14.93 15.98
N ASP A 569 -31.17 15.43 16.20
CA ASP A 569 -30.95 16.73 16.85
C ASP A 569 -31.55 17.89 16.01
N ALA A 570 -31.46 17.81 14.68
CA ALA A 570 -32.04 18.81 13.78
C ALA A 570 -33.57 18.78 13.76
N GLU A 571 -34.16 17.60 13.93
CA GLU A 571 -35.61 17.42 14.06
C GLU A 571 -36.14 18.03 15.37
N GLU A 572 -35.49 17.73 16.50
CA GLU A 572 -35.87 18.28 17.81
C GLU A 572 -35.86 19.81 17.79
N GLN A 573 -34.84 20.41 17.16
CA GLN A 573 -34.77 21.86 16.96
C GLN A 573 -35.89 22.41 16.05
N ARG A 574 -36.34 21.64 15.06
CA ARG A 574 -37.46 22.02 14.19
C ARG A 574 -38.77 22.00 14.97
N SER A 575 -39.03 20.98 15.77
CA SER A 575 -40.21 20.88 16.63
C SER A 575 -40.29 22.02 17.65
N LEU A 576 -39.19 22.30 18.36
CA LEU A 576 -39.12 23.41 19.32
C LEU A 576 -39.42 24.78 18.67
N ARG A 577 -38.90 25.02 17.46
CA ARG A 577 -39.18 26.26 16.71
C ARG A 577 -40.62 26.36 16.20
N ALA A 578 -41.28 25.23 15.93
CA ALA A 578 -42.68 25.20 15.55
C ALA A 578 -43.58 25.52 16.75
N GLU A 579 -43.26 24.97 17.93
CA GLU A 579 -43.94 25.28 19.20
C GLU A 579 -43.78 26.75 19.59
N GLU A 580 -42.58 27.33 19.47
CA GLU A 580 -42.34 28.77 19.75
C GLU A 580 -43.16 29.70 18.82
N LYS A 581 -43.38 29.31 17.55
CA LYS A 581 -44.21 30.06 16.60
C LYS A 581 -45.71 29.96 16.90
N LEU A 582 -46.17 28.83 17.44
CA LEU A 582 -47.57 28.63 17.86
C LEU A 582 -47.92 29.48 19.10
N VAL A 583 -46.97 29.67 20.03
CA VAL A 583 -47.19 30.47 21.26
C VAL A 583 -47.25 31.99 20.97
N GLN A 584 -46.65 32.48 19.88
CA GLN A 584 -46.70 33.91 19.52
C GLN A 584 -47.98 34.34 18.78
N HIS A 585 -48.85 33.40 18.39
CA HIS A 585 -50.08 33.69 17.66
C HIS A 585 -51.31 32.96 18.24
N SER A 586 -51.80 33.39 19.41
CA SER A 586 -53.25 33.41 19.70
C SER A 586 -53.61 34.19 20.98
N PRO A 587 -54.52 35.21 20.89
CA PRO A 587 -55.36 35.62 22.00
C PRO A 587 -56.64 34.76 22.08
N LEU A 588 -57.15 34.58 23.31
CA LEU A 588 -58.37 33.87 23.75
C LEU A 588 -59.51 33.68 22.70
N HIS A 589 -60.11 32.48 22.60
CA HIS A 589 -61.36 32.11 23.31
C HIS A 589 -61.85 30.65 23.03
N LEU A 590 -62.76 30.16 23.91
CA LEU A 590 -63.43 28.86 23.97
C LEU A 590 -64.31 28.52 22.75
N CYS A 591 -64.40 27.24 22.36
CA CYS A 591 -65.65 26.45 22.32
C CYS A 591 -65.42 24.98 21.89
N THR A 592 -66.33 24.12 22.37
CA THR A 592 -66.38 22.65 22.30
C THR A 592 -67.04 22.09 21.02
N SER A 593 -66.67 20.84 20.72
CA SER A 593 -67.36 19.75 19.98
C SER A 593 -67.54 19.83 18.45
N ALA A 594 -66.89 18.92 17.72
CA ALA A 594 -67.51 17.87 16.88
C ALA A 594 -66.41 17.10 16.11
N LEU A 595 -66.61 15.79 15.95
CA LEU A 595 -65.74 14.85 15.24
C LEU A 595 -65.72 15.16 13.73
N GLU A 596 -64.54 15.24 13.14
CA GLU A 596 -64.24 14.79 11.77
C GLU A 596 -62.71 14.63 11.63
N GLU A 597 -62.29 13.46 11.14
CA GLU A 597 -60.90 13.07 10.89
C GLU A 597 -60.28 14.00 9.82
N ALA A 598 -59.65 15.09 10.27
CA ALA A 598 -58.77 15.88 9.42
C ALA A 598 -57.36 15.23 9.41
N PRO A 599 -56.70 15.10 8.25
CA PRO A 599 -55.32 14.64 8.20
C PRO A 599 -54.45 15.64 8.96
N GLU A 600 -53.60 15.15 9.86
CA GLU A 600 -52.68 16.01 10.61
C GLU A 600 -51.87 16.90 9.66
N PRO A 601 -51.68 18.19 9.98
CA PRO A 601 -50.94 19.12 9.13
C PRO A 601 -49.50 18.62 8.91
N GLU A 602 -48.97 18.75 7.69
CA GLU A 602 -47.61 18.34 7.29
C GLU A 602 -46.47 18.89 8.17
N GLY A 603 -46.76 19.87 9.04
CA GLY A 603 -45.83 20.47 10.00
C GLY A 603 -45.50 19.63 11.24
N ASP A 604 -46.30 18.59 11.56
CA ASP A 604 -46.18 17.81 12.81
C ASP A 604 -45.56 16.40 12.61
N ARG A 605 -45.15 16.08 11.38
CA ARG A 605 -44.62 14.75 11.05
C ARG A 605 -43.20 14.55 11.59
N ARG A 606 -43.08 13.73 12.64
CA ARG A 606 -41.81 13.21 13.17
C ARG A 606 -41.02 12.43 12.10
N LEU A 607 -39.72 12.71 11.91
CA LEU A 607 -38.81 11.98 11.03
C LEU A 607 -38.61 10.55 11.55
N ARG A 608 -38.81 9.58 10.67
CA ARG A 608 -38.66 8.15 10.98
C ARG A 608 -37.34 7.65 10.42
N ILE A 609 -36.28 7.74 11.22
CA ILE A 609 -34.92 7.33 10.85
C ILE A 609 -34.69 5.91 11.35
N TRP A 610 -34.18 5.03 10.48
CA TRP A 610 -33.84 3.66 10.83
C TRP A 610 -32.38 3.37 10.48
N ALA A 611 -31.57 2.93 11.44
CA ALA A 611 -30.16 2.64 11.23
C ALA A 611 -29.83 1.16 11.46
N ILE A 612 -29.06 0.56 10.54
CA ILE A 612 -28.60 -0.84 10.62
C ILE A 612 -27.08 -0.88 10.53
N HIS A 613 -26.44 -1.31 11.61
CA HIS A 613 -24.99 -1.41 11.74
C HIS A 613 -24.57 -2.54 12.69
N SER A 614 -23.27 -2.80 12.80
CA SER A 614 -22.77 -4.01 13.47
C SER A 614 -23.11 -4.14 14.97
N GLU A 615 -23.53 -3.06 15.63
CA GLU A 615 -23.92 -3.07 17.05
C GLU A 615 -25.41 -3.37 17.28
N ASN A 616 -26.25 -3.25 16.25
CA ASN A 616 -27.71 -3.41 16.39
C ASN A 616 -28.32 -4.40 15.38
N SER A 617 -27.57 -4.87 14.38
CA SER A 617 -28.08 -5.80 13.36
C SER A 617 -28.54 -7.15 13.89
N GLY A 618 -28.12 -7.52 15.11
CA GLY A 618 -28.58 -8.72 15.81
C GLY A 618 -29.79 -8.51 16.72
N SER A 619 -30.30 -7.28 16.87
CA SER A 619 -31.48 -7.02 17.69
C SER A 619 -32.72 -7.64 17.07
N GLU A 620 -33.69 -8.02 17.89
CA GLU A 620 -34.93 -8.66 17.43
C GLU A 620 -35.68 -7.78 16.42
N GLU A 621 -35.75 -6.48 16.70
CA GLU A 621 -36.40 -5.49 15.82
C GLU A 621 -35.69 -5.40 14.47
N ASN A 622 -34.37 -5.38 14.44
CA ASN A 622 -33.61 -5.30 13.20
C ASN A 622 -33.63 -6.61 12.41
N VAL A 623 -33.62 -7.76 13.09
CA VAL A 623 -33.76 -9.07 12.43
C VAL A 623 -35.12 -9.16 11.74
N ILE A 624 -36.20 -8.74 12.42
CA ILE A 624 -37.55 -8.66 11.84
C ILE A 624 -37.59 -7.65 10.70
N PHE A 625 -37.08 -6.43 10.92
CA PHE A 625 -37.05 -5.38 9.90
C PHE A 625 -36.31 -5.82 8.63
N ILE A 626 -35.15 -6.48 8.75
CA ILE A 626 -34.39 -6.99 7.60
C ILE A 626 -35.16 -8.09 6.88
N LYS A 627 -35.82 -8.99 7.63
CA LYS A 627 -36.63 -10.08 7.06
C LYS A 627 -37.81 -9.54 6.25
N GLU A 628 -38.45 -8.48 6.72
CA GLU A 628 -39.65 -7.88 6.12
C GLU A 628 -39.36 -6.55 5.42
N ILE A 629 -38.11 -6.31 5.01
CA ILE A 629 -37.63 -4.98 4.61
C ILE A 629 -38.46 -4.32 3.50
N ASN A 630 -38.97 -5.08 2.54
CA ASN A 630 -39.78 -4.55 1.44
C ASN A 630 -41.14 -4.01 1.89
N THR A 631 -41.66 -4.46 3.05
CA THR A 631 -42.87 -3.93 3.66
C THR A 631 -42.52 -2.87 4.72
N ALA A 632 -41.51 -3.15 5.55
CA ALA A 632 -41.14 -2.32 6.69
C ALA A 632 -40.63 -0.91 6.31
N ILE A 633 -39.98 -0.77 5.14
CA ILE A 633 -39.46 0.54 4.70
C ILE A 633 -40.54 1.59 4.42
N SER A 634 -41.79 1.20 4.19
CA SER A 634 -42.91 2.12 3.90
C SER A 634 -43.07 3.22 4.96
N ASN A 635 -42.66 2.94 6.20
CA ASN A 635 -42.70 3.85 7.33
C ASN A 635 -41.37 4.53 7.66
N VAL A 636 -40.37 4.46 6.79
CA VAL A 636 -39.03 5.01 7.05
C VAL A 636 -38.76 6.22 6.16
N ASP A 637 -38.34 7.35 6.72
CA ASP A 637 -37.95 8.52 5.94
C ASP A 637 -36.47 8.45 5.53
N ALA A 638 -35.60 7.87 6.38
CA ALA A 638 -34.20 7.61 6.04
C ALA A 638 -33.72 6.25 6.58
N LEU A 639 -33.18 5.41 5.69
CA LEU A 639 -32.55 4.14 6.05
C LEU A 639 -31.03 4.27 5.96
N LEU A 640 -30.34 4.15 7.10
CA LEU A 640 -28.89 4.34 7.22
C LEU A 640 -28.20 2.98 7.44
N THR A 641 -27.22 2.63 6.61
CA THR A 641 -26.69 1.25 6.60
C THR A 641 -25.17 1.18 6.54
N THR A 642 -24.62 0.15 7.20
CA THR A 642 -23.24 -0.31 7.04
C THR A 642 -23.22 -1.69 6.37
N PRO A 643 -22.05 -2.36 6.17
CA PRO A 643 -21.99 -3.73 5.64
C PRO A 643 -22.76 -4.80 6.45
N SER A 644 -23.32 -4.39 7.59
CA SER A 644 -24.18 -5.20 8.46
C SER A 644 -25.57 -5.39 7.88
N LEU A 645 -26.03 -4.52 6.96
CA LEU A 645 -27.15 -4.86 6.09
C LEU A 645 -26.64 -5.97 5.14
N GLY A 646 -27.00 -7.21 5.47
CA GLY A 646 -26.35 -8.42 4.98
C GLY A 646 -26.22 -8.51 3.46
N THR A 647 -25.17 -9.21 3.01
CA THR A 647 -25.09 -9.61 1.61
C THR A 647 -26.23 -10.58 1.34
N GLY A 648 -27.09 -10.26 0.37
CA GLY A 648 -28.34 -10.99 0.07
C GLY A 648 -29.65 -10.27 0.38
N VAL A 649 -29.61 -9.09 1.02
CA VAL A 649 -30.83 -8.27 1.16
C VAL A 649 -31.12 -7.57 -0.16
N ASP A 650 -32.36 -7.71 -0.66
CA ASP A 650 -32.85 -7.06 -1.86
C ASP A 650 -34.03 -6.12 -1.52
N ILE A 651 -33.82 -4.81 -1.72
CA ILE A 651 -34.86 -3.79 -1.56
C ILE A 651 -35.44 -3.51 -2.94
N SER A 652 -36.56 -4.17 -3.24
CA SER A 652 -37.29 -4.08 -4.50
C SER A 652 -38.51 -3.17 -4.42
N ALA A 653 -39.01 -2.88 -3.21
CA ALA A 653 -40.10 -1.93 -3.01
C ALA A 653 -39.68 -0.50 -3.39
N LYS A 654 -40.53 0.17 -4.18
CA LYS A 654 -40.31 1.52 -4.69
C LYS A 654 -40.66 2.57 -3.64
N HIS A 655 -39.72 2.82 -2.74
CA HIS A 655 -39.92 3.73 -1.61
C HIS A 655 -38.94 4.90 -1.59
N PHE A 656 -37.66 4.64 -1.86
CA PHE A 656 -36.61 5.65 -1.82
C PHE A 656 -36.57 6.50 -3.09
N ASN A 657 -36.26 7.78 -2.97
CA ASN A 657 -36.10 8.71 -4.09
C ASN A 657 -34.63 8.94 -4.46
N VAL A 658 -33.71 8.71 -3.52
CA VAL A 658 -32.28 9.01 -3.68
C VAL A 658 -31.42 8.07 -2.84
N ILE A 659 -30.23 7.74 -3.37
CA ILE A 659 -29.20 6.95 -2.69
C ILE A 659 -27.99 7.82 -2.39
N PHE A 660 -27.48 7.76 -1.16
CA PHE A 660 -26.25 8.39 -0.76
C PHE A 660 -25.19 7.35 -0.41
N GLY A 661 -23.99 7.47 -1.00
CA GLY A 661 -22.83 6.65 -0.71
C GLY A 661 -21.72 7.45 -0.04
N VAL A 662 -21.38 7.14 1.20
CA VAL A 662 -20.32 7.84 1.94
C VAL A 662 -19.23 6.86 2.38
N PHE A 663 -18.14 6.79 1.63
CA PHE A 663 -17.09 5.79 1.84
C PHE A 663 -15.76 6.41 2.28
N HIS A 664 -15.27 6.00 3.44
CA HIS A 664 -14.07 6.55 4.07
C HIS A 664 -12.80 5.75 3.77
N ALA A 665 -12.89 4.69 2.96
CA ALA A 665 -11.79 3.75 2.71
C ALA A 665 -11.25 3.14 4.02
N VAL A 666 -12.16 2.81 4.94
CA VAL A 666 -11.80 2.25 6.25
C VAL A 666 -11.83 0.74 6.28
N SER A 667 -12.78 0.13 5.58
CA SER A 667 -13.03 -1.30 5.74
C SER A 667 -13.50 -2.02 4.50
N GLN A 668 -14.05 -1.35 3.48
CA GLN A 668 -14.66 -2.01 2.33
C GLN A 668 -13.87 -1.77 1.04
N SER A 669 -13.76 -2.79 0.19
CA SER A 669 -13.30 -2.67 -1.20
C SER A 669 -14.36 -1.98 -2.06
N ALA A 670 -14.00 -1.57 -3.27
CA ALA A 670 -14.96 -0.94 -4.16
C ALA A 670 -16.06 -1.90 -4.65
N THR A 671 -15.80 -3.21 -4.78
CA THR A 671 -16.85 -4.20 -5.08
C THR A 671 -17.85 -4.30 -3.93
N GLU A 672 -17.38 -4.32 -2.69
CA GLU A 672 -18.23 -4.32 -1.50
C GLU A 672 -19.05 -3.02 -1.39
N CYS A 673 -18.45 -1.85 -1.66
CA CYS A 673 -19.15 -0.56 -1.70
C CYS A 673 -20.24 -0.53 -2.78
N ALA A 674 -19.95 -1.02 -3.99
CA ALA A 674 -20.94 -1.12 -5.05
C ALA A 674 -22.11 -2.04 -4.66
N GLN A 675 -21.83 -3.19 -4.04
CA GLN A 675 -22.90 -4.07 -3.54
C GLN A 675 -23.80 -3.38 -2.51
N MET A 676 -23.26 -2.53 -1.64
CA MET A 676 -24.07 -1.77 -0.67
C MET A 676 -25.01 -0.77 -1.34
N LEU A 677 -24.56 -0.11 -2.40
CA LEU A 677 -25.34 0.84 -3.19
C LEU A 677 -26.44 0.13 -4.01
N TRP A 678 -26.17 -1.08 -4.49
CA TRP A 678 -27.10 -1.88 -5.32
C TRP A 678 -28.12 -2.69 -4.51
N ARG A 679 -28.20 -2.50 -3.19
CA ARG A 679 -29.26 -3.09 -2.35
C ARG A 679 -30.64 -2.56 -2.75
N VAL A 680 -30.71 -1.28 -3.08
CA VAL A 680 -31.91 -0.65 -3.65
C VAL A 680 -31.92 -0.93 -5.15
N ARG A 681 -32.88 -1.73 -5.60
CA ARG A 681 -32.98 -2.20 -6.99
C ARG A 681 -33.62 -1.19 -7.94
N ASP A 682 -34.40 -0.25 -7.41
CA ASP A 682 -35.06 0.79 -8.21
C ASP A 682 -34.05 1.73 -8.90
N ASP A 683 -34.42 2.23 -10.08
CA ASP A 683 -33.54 3.06 -10.91
C ASP A 683 -33.63 4.53 -10.49
N ILE A 684 -32.92 4.87 -9.42
CA ILE A 684 -32.92 6.20 -8.79
C ILE A 684 -31.50 6.79 -8.71
N PRO A 685 -31.37 8.14 -8.71
CA PRO A 685 -30.07 8.80 -8.70
C PRO A 685 -29.24 8.49 -7.44
N MET A 686 -27.92 8.43 -7.62
CA MET A 686 -26.95 8.24 -6.55
C MET A 686 -26.09 9.48 -6.34
N HIS A 687 -25.83 9.83 -5.09
CA HIS A 687 -24.87 10.86 -4.70
C HIS A 687 -23.74 10.22 -3.90
N ILE A 688 -22.51 10.25 -4.41
CA ILE A 688 -21.40 9.46 -3.88
C ILE A 688 -20.21 10.34 -3.55
N TRP A 689 -19.67 10.15 -2.34
CA TRP A 689 -18.38 10.67 -1.93
C TRP A 689 -17.50 9.52 -1.45
N VAL A 690 -16.23 9.56 -1.84
CA VAL A 690 -15.20 8.61 -1.39
C VAL A 690 -13.99 9.38 -0.89
N ALA A 691 -13.41 8.99 0.24
CA ALA A 691 -12.20 9.60 0.77
C ALA A 691 -11.05 9.58 -0.27
N PRO A 692 -10.24 10.66 -0.35
CA PRO A 692 -9.15 10.74 -1.33
C PRO A 692 -8.00 9.78 -1.03
N ARG A 693 -7.90 9.32 0.22
CA ARG A 693 -6.87 8.41 0.71
C ARG A 693 -7.39 7.65 1.93
N PRO A 694 -6.89 6.43 2.19
CA PRO A 694 -7.23 5.70 3.40
C PRO A 694 -6.76 6.46 4.66
N PRO A 695 -7.57 6.53 5.73
CA PRO A 695 -7.23 7.29 6.93
C PRO A 695 -6.07 6.69 7.73
N PHE A 696 -5.74 5.41 7.49
CA PHE A 696 -4.67 4.68 8.18
C PHE A 696 -3.39 4.55 7.35
N GLY A 697 -3.30 5.25 6.21
CA GLY A 697 -2.18 5.16 5.27
C GLY A 697 -2.29 3.97 4.32
N TYR A 698 -1.30 3.82 3.45
CA TYR A 698 -1.28 2.79 2.42
C TYR A 698 -0.81 1.43 2.97
N ALA A 699 -1.52 0.37 2.61
CA ALA A 699 -1.16 -1.00 2.90
C ALA A 699 -0.37 -1.65 1.74
N GLU A 700 0.34 -2.74 2.02
CA GLU A 700 1.12 -3.50 1.03
C GLU A 700 0.21 -4.18 0.01
N THR A 701 0.51 -4.03 -1.29
CA THR A 701 -0.31 -4.57 -2.39
C THR A 701 0.39 -5.69 -3.15
N ASN A 702 1.60 -6.08 -2.76
CA ASN A 702 2.31 -7.21 -3.36
C ASN A 702 2.12 -8.49 -2.52
N ALA A 703 1.44 -9.48 -3.10
CA ALA A 703 1.15 -10.75 -2.44
C ALA A 703 2.41 -11.52 -2.02
N ARG A 704 3.47 -11.51 -2.85
CA ARG A 704 4.75 -12.16 -2.53
C ARG A 704 5.41 -11.51 -1.32
N LEU A 705 5.46 -10.17 -1.28
CA LEU A 705 6.01 -9.45 -0.12
C LEU A 705 5.18 -9.68 1.14
N LEU A 706 3.84 -9.80 1.03
CA LEU A 706 2.98 -10.16 2.17
C LEU A 706 3.32 -11.55 2.69
N LYS A 707 3.49 -12.54 1.80
CA LYS A 707 3.86 -13.92 2.14
C LYS A 707 5.24 -13.99 2.80
N GLU A 708 6.25 -13.37 2.19
CA GLU A 708 7.62 -13.29 2.73
C GLU A 708 7.62 -12.66 4.13
N LYS A 709 6.88 -11.58 4.35
CA LYS A 709 6.73 -10.93 5.67
C LYS A 709 6.11 -11.85 6.72
N ILE A 710 5.10 -12.65 6.37
CA ILE A 710 4.48 -13.62 7.29
C ILE A 710 5.50 -14.69 7.67
N LEU A 711 6.15 -15.29 6.68
CA LEU A 711 7.10 -16.39 6.88
C LEU A 711 8.33 -15.95 7.69
N GLN A 712 8.91 -14.79 7.38
CA GLN A 712 10.06 -14.25 8.13
C GLN A 712 9.73 -13.97 9.60
N LYS A 713 8.55 -13.43 9.90
CA LYS A 713 8.11 -13.23 11.30
C LYS A 713 7.95 -14.56 12.03
N ASN A 714 7.36 -15.55 11.36
CA ASN A 714 7.13 -16.87 11.92
C ASN A 714 8.44 -17.59 12.24
N GLU A 715 9.41 -17.52 11.32
CA GLU A 715 10.75 -18.07 11.48
C GLU A 715 11.51 -17.41 12.62
N MET A 716 11.54 -16.07 12.66
CA MET A 716 12.22 -15.34 13.73
C MET A 716 11.61 -15.65 15.10
N THR A 717 10.28 -15.72 15.22
CA THR A 717 9.66 -16.13 16.50
C THR A 717 9.97 -17.58 16.85
N ALA A 718 10.00 -18.51 15.88
CA ALA A 718 10.35 -19.91 16.16
C ALA A 718 11.78 -20.06 16.69
N PHE A 719 12.73 -19.33 16.09
CA PHE A 719 14.11 -19.24 16.54
C PHE A 719 14.19 -18.73 17.99
N LEU A 720 13.50 -17.62 18.31
CA LEU A 720 13.48 -17.04 19.65
C LEU A 720 12.87 -17.96 20.72
N LEU A 721 11.99 -18.88 20.33
CA LEU A 721 11.37 -19.86 21.22
C LEU A 721 12.18 -21.17 21.36
N ARG A 722 13.36 -21.26 20.75
CA ARG A 722 14.20 -22.47 20.70
C ARG A 722 13.45 -23.70 20.17
N ILE A 723 12.50 -23.49 19.25
CA ILE A 723 11.79 -24.58 18.59
C ILE A 723 12.78 -25.25 17.63
N ASN A 724 13.11 -26.51 17.89
CA ASN A 724 14.08 -27.29 17.10
C ASN A 724 13.64 -27.38 15.62
N ARG A 725 14.55 -27.05 14.69
CA ARG A 725 14.31 -27.06 13.24
C ARG A 725 13.96 -28.46 12.68
N GLU A 726 14.47 -29.53 13.28
CA GLU A 726 14.28 -30.92 12.82
C GLU A 726 13.02 -31.58 13.40
N THR A 727 12.64 -31.26 14.65
CA THR A 727 11.41 -31.82 15.27
C THR A 727 10.21 -30.89 15.21
N GLY A 728 10.39 -29.62 14.82
CA GLY A 728 9.37 -28.57 14.74
C GLY A 728 8.36 -28.75 13.60
N LYS A 729 7.62 -29.87 13.61
CA LYS A 729 6.60 -30.23 12.60
C LYS A 729 5.71 -29.02 12.25
N ARG A 730 5.97 -28.42 11.08
CA ARG A 730 4.91 -27.76 10.32
C ARG A 730 3.89 -28.84 9.98
N GLY A 731 2.66 -28.73 10.48
CA GLY A 731 1.55 -29.40 9.80
C GLY A 731 1.58 -28.98 8.33
N ALA A 732 1.29 -29.89 7.41
CA ALA A 732 1.28 -29.64 5.98
C ALA A 732 0.32 -28.48 5.67
N GLU A 733 0.81 -27.25 5.75
CA GLU A 733 0.10 -26.08 5.31
C GLU A 733 -0.07 -26.26 3.81
N LYS A 734 -1.31 -26.21 3.37
CA LYS A 734 -1.65 -26.15 1.96
C LYS A 734 -1.10 -24.83 1.44
N ASP A 735 0.06 -24.86 0.80
CA ASP A 735 0.74 -23.68 0.25
C ASP A 735 -0.21 -22.82 -0.60
N TRP A 736 -1.17 -23.46 -1.29
CA TRP A 736 -2.21 -22.79 -2.07
C TRP A 736 -3.16 -21.92 -1.22
N ALA A 737 -3.47 -22.30 0.03
CA ALA A 737 -4.35 -21.53 0.91
C ALA A 737 -3.64 -20.27 1.45
N LEU A 738 -2.36 -20.40 1.81
CA LEU A 738 -1.53 -19.25 2.21
C LEU A 738 -1.33 -18.29 1.03
N GLU A 739 -1.05 -18.83 -0.17
CA GLU A 739 -0.91 -18.05 -1.39
C GLU A 739 -2.20 -17.26 -1.71
N ALA A 740 -3.36 -17.94 -1.76
CA ALA A 740 -4.65 -17.30 -1.97
C ALA A 740 -4.95 -16.23 -0.91
N SER A 741 -4.64 -16.51 0.36
CA SER A 741 -4.79 -15.55 1.46
C SER A 741 -3.96 -14.28 1.21
N CYS A 742 -2.71 -14.41 0.76
CA CYS A 742 -1.85 -13.25 0.46
C CYS A 742 -2.33 -12.49 -0.78
N GLN A 743 -2.82 -13.18 -1.81
CA GLN A 743 -3.35 -12.57 -3.04
C GLN A 743 -4.64 -11.78 -2.77
N ILE A 744 -5.56 -12.34 -1.98
CA ILE A 744 -6.81 -11.66 -1.57
C ILE A 744 -6.49 -10.40 -0.75
N GLU A 745 -5.54 -10.49 0.18
CA GLU A 745 -5.12 -9.33 0.99
C GLU A 745 -4.51 -8.23 0.11
N ALA A 746 -3.65 -8.61 -0.84
CA ALA A 746 -3.03 -7.70 -1.79
C ALA A 746 -4.08 -6.96 -2.65
N GLN A 747 -5.07 -7.68 -3.19
CA GLN A 747 -6.18 -7.09 -3.94
C GLN A 747 -7.03 -6.16 -3.08
N ARG A 748 -7.37 -6.59 -1.85
CA ARG A 748 -8.13 -5.77 -0.92
C ARG A 748 -7.40 -4.48 -0.58
N ASN A 749 -6.11 -4.58 -0.25
CA ASN A 749 -5.25 -3.44 0.06
C ASN A 749 -5.18 -2.48 -1.12
N TRP A 750 -5.03 -2.97 -2.35
CA TRP A 750 -5.01 -2.13 -3.54
C TRP A 750 -6.34 -1.39 -3.73
N SER A 751 -7.47 -2.09 -3.60
CA SER A 751 -8.79 -1.47 -3.73
C SER A 751 -9.02 -0.39 -2.68
N ILE A 752 -8.67 -0.64 -1.41
CA ILE A 752 -8.81 0.35 -0.32
C ILE A 752 -7.85 1.53 -0.50
N ASN A 753 -6.60 1.26 -0.86
CA ASN A 753 -5.59 2.29 -1.15
C ASN A 753 -6.04 3.26 -2.25
N ASN A 754 -6.83 2.76 -3.21
CA ASN A 754 -7.28 3.50 -4.40
C ASN A 754 -8.80 3.63 -4.49
N LEU A 755 -9.53 3.54 -3.36
CA LEU A 755 -10.98 3.31 -3.35
C LEU A 755 -11.77 4.31 -4.19
N ARG A 756 -11.37 5.59 -4.17
CA ARG A 756 -12.03 6.66 -4.93
C ARG A 756 -12.01 6.38 -6.43
N SER A 757 -10.84 6.12 -7.01
CA SER A 757 -10.70 5.81 -8.43
C SER A 757 -11.26 4.44 -8.77
N ASP A 758 -11.07 3.46 -7.88
CA ASP A 758 -11.45 2.07 -8.11
C ASP A 758 -12.97 1.87 -8.09
N LEU A 759 -13.69 2.56 -7.19
CA LEU A 759 -15.15 2.58 -7.18
C LEU A 759 -15.70 3.36 -8.38
N ARG A 760 -15.15 4.53 -8.71
CA ARG A 760 -15.59 5.30 -9.88
C ARG A 760 -15.51 4.48 -11.16
N SER A 761 -14.36 3.82 -11.40
CA SER A 761 -14.15 2.94 -12.55
C SER A 761 -15.11 1.74 -12.54
N LEU A 762 -15.41 1.16 -11.37
CA LEU A 762 -16.40 0.09 -11.25
C LEU A 762 -17.77 0.55 -11.74
N LEU A 763 -18.23 1.70 -11.23
CA LEU A 763 -19.54 2.25 -11.53
C LEU A 763 -19.65 2.63 -13.01
N GLU A 764 -18.60 3.20 -13.60
CA GLU A 764 -18.51 3.45 -15.05
C GLU A 764 -18.62 2.12 -15.84
N GLY A 765 -17.90 1.07 -15.42
CA GLY A 765 -17.94 -0.26 -16.05
C GLY A 765 -19.30 -0.96 -15.96
N MET A 766 -20.05 -0.69 -14.89
CA MET A 766 -21.45 -1.12 -14.68
C MET A 766 -22.46 -0.32 -15.53
N GLY A 767 -22.00 0.62 -16.36
CA GLY A 767 -22.84 1.39 -17.29
C GLY A 767 -23.43 2.69 -16.71
N ASN A 768 -23.03 3.10 -15.51
CA ASN A 768 -23.55 4.32 -14.88
C ASN A 768 -22.97 5.59 -15.51
N THR A 769 -23.76 6.68 -15.50
CA THR A 769 -23.31 8.01 -15.95
C THR A 769 -22.79 8.81 -14.76
N ILE A 770 -21.48 9.10 -14.75
CA ILE A 770 -20.84 9.89 -13.69
C ILE A 770 -20.96 11.39 -13.97
N ILE A 771 -21.56 12.14 -13.05
CA ILE A 771 -21.77 13.59 -13.10
C ILE A 771 -20.92 14.25 -12.00
N PRO A 772 -19.86 15.01 -12.33
CA PRO A 772 -19.00 15.65 -11.33
C PRO A 772 -19.72 16.81 -10.62
N MET A 773 -19.62 16.86 -9.28
CA MET A 773 -20.24 17.90 -8.43
C MET A 773 -19.24 18.92 -7.84
N GLY A 774 -17.95 18.78 -8.15
CA GLY A 774 -16.87 19.63 -7.61
C GLY A 774 -16.33 19.18 -6.25
N ASP A 775 -15.51 20.04 -5.64
CA ASP A 775 -14.70 19.74 -4.44
C ASP A 775 -15.09 20.53 -3.18
N GLY A 776 -16.23 21.21 -3.21
CA GLY A 776 -16.71 22.06 -2.12
C GLY A 776 -16.78 21.35 -0.77
N THR A 777 -16.67 22.11 0.33
CA THR A 777 -16.85 21.63 1.70
C THR A 777 -17.93 22.45 2.44
N SER A 778 -18.52 21.89 3.49
CA SER A 778 -19.51 22.55 4.36
C SER A 778 -19.00 22.60 5.80
N GLU A 779 -18.64 23.79 6.27
CA GLU A 779 -18.18 23.99 7.65
C GLU A 779 -19.27 23.68 8.68
N ILE A 780 -20.51 24.04 8.36
CA ILE A 780 -21.68 23.79 9.21
C ILE A 780 -21.88 22.27 9.40
N ALA A 781 -21.84 21.48 8.32
CA ALA A 781 -21.99 20.03 8.41
C ALA A 781 -20.81 19.37 9.16
N ASN A 782 -19.59 19.90 9.00
CA ASN A 782 -18.45 19.45 9.81
C ASN A 782 -18.67 19.69 11.30
N SER A 783 -19.20 20.86 11.68
CA SER A 783 -19.52 21.20 13.06
C SER A 783 -20.57 20.25 13.65
N TRP A 784 -21.66 19.99 12.93
CA TRP A 784 -22.69 19.00 13.34
C TRP A 784 -22.08 17.63 13.65
N MET A 785 -21.26 17.10 12.74
CA MET A 785 -20.63 15.77 12.88
C MET A 785 -19.58 15.70 14.01
N GLN A 786 -18.96 16.82 14.36
CA GLN A 786 -18.05 16.91 15.51
C GLN A 786 -18.83 16.91 16.81
N THR A 787 -19.84 17.77 16.94
CA THR A 787 -20.71 17.87 18.12
C THR A 787 -21.41 16.56 18.42
N ALA A 788 -22.03 15.93 17.42
CA ALA A 788 -22.66 14.61 17.58
C ALA A 788 -21.64 13.54 18.03
N GLY A 789 -20.42 13.58 17.51
CA GLY A 789 -19.35 12.66 17.91
C GLY A 789 -18.95 12.83 19.38
N GLN A 790 -18.88 14.06 19.88
CA GLN A 790 -18.57 14.35 21.28
C GLN A 790 -19.72 13.90 22.20
N ALA A 791 -20.97 14.17 21.81
CA ALA A 791 -22.15 13.75 22.55
C ALA A 791 -22.24 12.22 22.68
N ILE A 792 -22.11 11.47 21.58
CA ILE A 792 -22.12 10.00 21.56
C ILE A 792 -21.01 9.43 22.45
N THR A 793 -19.81 10.01 22.38
CA THR A 793 -18.68 9.55 23.21
C THR A 793 -18.95 9.78 24.69
N ARG A 794 -19.47 10.96 25.05
CA ARG A 794 -19.80 11.30 26.44
C ARG A 794 -20.87 10.36 26.99
N GLU A 795 -21.96 10.15 26.25
CA GLU A 795 -23.05 9.25 26.64
C GLU A 795 -22.55 7.82 26.82
N HIS A 796 -21.75 7.31 25.88
CA HIS A 796 -21.16 5.97 25.97
C HIS A 796 -20.31 5.82 27.23
N CYS A 797 -19.38 6.76 27.49
CA CYS A 797 -18.53 6.74 28.68
C CYS A 797 -19.36 6.74 29.97
N THR A 798 -20.42 7.55 30.05
CA THR A 798 -21.32 7.59 31.21
C THR A 798 -22.09 6.28 31.37
N LYS A 799 -22.64 5.71 30.29
CA LYS A 799 -23.40 4.45 30.33
C LYS A 799 -22.52 3.27 30.75
N VAL A 800 -21.30 3.16 30.24
CA VAL A 800 -20.35 2.11 30.65
C VAL A 800 -19.95 2.27 32.11
N ALA A 801 -19.62 3.48 32.56
CA ALA A 801 -19.27 3.72 33.96
C ALA A 801 -20.42 3.37 34.93
N ASN A 802 -21.66 3.69 34.55
CA ASN A 802 -22.85 3.44 35.36
C ASN A 802 -23.45 2.03 35.17
N ALA A 803 -22.92 1.21 34.27
CA ALA A 803 -23.44 -0.13 34.00
C ALA A 803 -23.33 -1.04 35.23
N LYS A 804 -24.17 -2.08 35.27
CA LYS A 804 -24.15 -3.08 36.35
C LYS A 804 -22.81 -3.83 36.34
N GLU A 805 -22.33 -4.17 37.54
CA GLU A 805 -21.19 -5.06 37.66
C GLU A 805 -21.61 -6.52 37.42
N ILE A 806 -20.81 -7.23 36.63
CA ILE A 806 -20.99 -8.67 36.36
C ILE A 806 -19.80 -9.47 36.86
N ASP A 807 -19.99 -10.77 37.06
CA ASP A 807 -18.91 -11.70 37.37
C ASP A 807 -18.21 -12.21 36.10
N ARG A 808 -17.10 -12.92 36.30
CA ARG A 808 -16.27 -13.45 35.21
C ARG A 808 -16.98 -14.52 34.38
N LEU A 809 -17.79 -15.38 35.01
CA LEU A 809 -18.51 -16.45 34.31
C LEU A 809 -19.56 -15.85 33.37
N THR A 810 -20.31 -14.86 33.85
CA THR A 810 -21.30 -14.10 33.06
C THR A 810 -20.61 -13.39 31.90
N TYR A 811 -19.47 -12.75 32.14
CA TYR A 811 -18.67 -12.13 31.07
C TYR A 811 -18.25 -13.17 30.02
N GLU A 812 -17.69 -14.32 30.44
CA GLU A 812 -17.25 -15.39 29.54
C GLU A 812 -18.40 -15.97 28.71
N ILE A 813 -19.57 -16.23 29.33
CA ILE A 813 -20.78 -16.68 28.63
C ILE A 813 -21.20 -15.66 27.56
N ARG A 814 -21.22 -14.37 27.89
CA ARG A 814 -21.60 -13.29 26.98
C ARG A 814 -20.60 -13.07 25.84
N GLN A 815 -19.31 -13.38 26.02
CA GLN A 815 -18.34 -13.34 24.92
C GLN A 815 -18.65 -14.36 23.80
N HIS A 816 -19.44 -15.40 24.10
CA HIS A 816 -19.85 -16.43 23.15
C HIS A 816 -21.26 -16.23 22.58
N GLN A 817 -21.97 -15.17 22.97
CA GLN A 817 -23.30 -14.86 22.43
C GLN A 817 -23.19 -14.11 21.09
N ASP A 818 -24.09 -14.45 20.16
CA ASP A 818 -24.12 -13.85 18.81
C ASP A 818 -24.56 -12.38 18.83
N TYR A 819 -25.39 -12.00 19.81
CA TYR A 819 -25.85 -10.64 20.02
C TYR A 819 -25.94 -10.34 21.51
N LEU A 820 -25.48 -9.14 21.89
CA LEU A 820 -25.61 -8.59 23.23
C LEU A 820 -26.51 -7.36 23.16
N LYS A 821 -27.45 -7.26 24.09
CA LYS A 821 -28.25 -6.03 24.23
C LYS A 821 -27.33 -4.86 24.61
N PRO A 822 -27.69 -3.60 24.27
CA PRO A 822 -26.84 -2.44 24.56
C PRO A 822 -26.38 -2.37 26.03
N GLU A 823 -27.26 -2.67 26.97
CA GLU A 823 -26.95 -2.69 28.40
C GLU A 823 -25.88 -3.73 28.74
N GLU A 824 -25.99 -4.92 28.15
CA GLU A 824 -25.04 -6.03 28.37
C GLU A 824 -23.67 -5.73 27.75
N VAL A 825 -23.63 -5.03 26.63
CA VAL A 825 -22.38 -4.53 26.03
C VAL A 825 -21.67 -3.59 27.02
N TYR A 826 -22.41 -2.66 27.63
CA TYR A 826 -21.85 -1.74 28.62
C TYR A 826 -21.37 -2.47 29.88
N GLU A 827 -22.11 -3.47 30.36
CA GLU A 827 -21.73 -4.32 31.50
C GLU A 827 -20.45 -5.12 31.21
N CYS A 828 -20.36 -5.73 30.01
CA CYS A 828 -19.16 -6.47 29.59
C CYS A 828 -17.95 -5.54 29.41
N GLU A 829 -18.13 -4.35 28.84
CA GLU A 829 -17.05 -3.39 28.72
C GLU A 829 -16.57 -2.87 30.08
N LYS A 830 -17.50 -2.57 31.00
CA LYS A 830 -17.18 -2.19 32.38
C LYS A 830 -16.38 -3.29 33.06
N PHE A 831 -16.83 -4.55 32.96
CA PHE A 831 -16.09 -5.70 33.50
C PHE A 831 -14.67 -5.77 32.94
N ARG A 832 -14.51 -5.71 31.61
CA ARG A 832 -13.21 -5.77 30.94
C ARG A 832 -12.28 -4.65 31.40
N ILE A 833 -12.78 -3.42 31.52
CA ILE A 833 -11.97 -2.27 31.99
C ILE A 833 -11.56 -2.49 33.44
N ARG A 834 -12.49 -2.87 34.32
CA ARG A 834 -12.20 -3.17 35.72
C ARG A 834 -11.15 -4.28 35.87
N ASP A 835 -11.31 -5.38 35.14
CA ASP A 835 -10.38 -6.53 35.14
C ASP A 835 -9.01 -6.17 34.54
N ALA A 836 -8.96 -5.27 33.55
CA ALA A 836 -7.71 -4.85 32.92
C ALA A 836 -6.88 -3.92 33.79
N TYR A 837 -7.52 -3.02 34.53
CA TYR A 837 -6.85 -1.92 35.25
C TYR A 837 -6.87 -2.06 36.78
N GLY A 838 -7.79 -2.84 37.36
CA GLY A 838 -7.91 -2.99 38.81
C GLY A 838 -8.39 -1.73 39.52
N MET A 839 -9.09 -0.84 38.81
CA MET A 839 -9.54 0.47 39.29
C MET A 839 -11.06 0.59 39.14
N GLU A 840 -11.63 1.57 39.84
CA GLU A 840 -13.01 1.99 39.61
C GLU A 840 -13.19 2.50 38.18
N VAL A 841 -14.29 2.09 37.54
CA VAL A 841 -14.58 2.42 36.14
C VAL A 841 -15.30 3.76 36.06
N THR A 842 -14.55 4.84 35.87
CA THR A 842 -15.10 6.19 35.65
C THR A 842 -15.26 6.50 34.15
N PRO A 843 -16.09 7.49 33.77
CA PRO A 843 -16.23 7.92 32.37
C PRO A 843 -14.89 8.31 31.72
N GLU A 844 -13.98 8.91 32.48
CA GLU A 844 -12.64 9.29 32.05
C GLU A 844 -11.80 8.07 31.74
N LEU A 845 -11.84 7.02 32.58
CA LEU A 845 -11.12 5.77 32.34
C LEU A 845 -11.65 5.04 31.11
N VAL A 846 -12.98 5.00 30.91
CA VAL A 846 -13.60 4.43 29.70
C VAL A 846 -13.09 5.15 28.44
N LYS A 847 -13.04 6.49 28.48
CA LYS A 847 -12.51 7.28 27.37
C LYS A 847 -11.02 7.01 27.15
N LYS A 848 -10.23 6.88 28.22
CA LYS A 848 -8.78 6.66 28.17
C LYS A 848 -8.42 5.26 27.63
N ASP A 849 -9.22 4.25 27.94
CA ASP A 849 -9.03 2.86 27.50
C ASP A 849 -9.15 2.68 25.97
N ASP A 850 -10.02 3.48 25.32
CA ASP A 850 -10.26 3.50 23.87
C ASP A 850 -10.53 2.10 23.29
N GLY A 851 -11.46 1.36 23.90
CA GLY A 851 -11.87 0.01 23.46
C GLY A 851 -10.73 -1.02 23.58
N GLY A 852 -9.97 -0.96 24.68
CA GLY A 852 -8.87 -1.86 24.99
C GLY A 852 -7.58 -1.57 24.21
N ARG A 853 -7.46 -0.40 23.57
CA ARG A 853 -6.21 0.00 22.90
C ARG A 853 -5.15 0.37 23.90
N LEU A 854 -5.49 1.13 24.95
CA LEU A 854 -4.51 1.53 25.95
C LEU A 854 -3.94 0.32 26.70
N ILE A 855 -4.78 -0.62 27.16
CA ILE A 855 -4.29 -1.81 27.85
C ILE A 855 -3.34 -2.63 26.97
N ARG A 856 -3.60 -2.75 25.66
CA ARG A 856 -2.67 -3.43 24.73
C ARG A 856 -1.31 -2.73 24.66
N LYS A 857 -1.28 -1.40 24.69
CA LYS A 857 -0.04 -0.62 24.74
C LYS A 857 0.70 -0.85 26.06
N LEU A 858 0.00 -0.87 27.18
CA LEU A 858 0.58 -1.15 28.50
C LEU A 858 1.08 -2.59 28.65
N VAL A 859 0.45 -3.57 27.99
CA VAL A 859 0.98 -4.95 27.89
C VAL A 859 2.28 -4.98 27.09
N ALA A 860 2.42 -4.16 26.05
CA ALA A 860 3.69 -4.05 25.32
C ALA A 860 4.77 -3.32 26.14
N LEU A 861 4.38 -2.34 26.98
CA LEU A 861 5.25 -1.68 27.93
C LEU A 861 5.77 -2.66 29.00
N GLU A 862 4.86 -3.45 29.57
CA GLU A 862 5.18 -4.54 30.49
C GLU A 862 6.18 -5.53 29.89
N ALA A 863 5.96 -5.93 28.63
CA ALA A 863 6.82 -6.85 27.90
C ALA A 863 8.25 -6.31 27.70
N ILE A 864 8.41 -5.02 27.37
CA ILE A 864 9.74 -4.44 27.12
C ILE A 864 10.50 -4.12 28.41
N LEU A 865 9.79 -3.88 29.53
CA LEU A 865 10.40 -3.64 30.84
C LEU A 865 10.86 -4.93 31.53
N ALA A 866 10.19 -6.06 31.27
CA ALA A 866 10.58 -7.36 31.82
C ALA A 866 12.01 -7.77 31.43
N GLU A 867 12.67 -8.53 32.30
CA GLU A 867 14.03 -9.01 32.06
C GLU A 867 14.08 -9.98 30.86
N PRO A 868 14.97 -9.76 29.88
CA PRO A 868 15.16 -10.70 28.79
C PRO A 868 15.68 -12.05 29.32
N GLY A 869 15.40 -13.12 28.58
CA GLY A 869 16.03 -14.40 28.84
C GLY A 869 17.47 -14.46 28.33
N GLU A 870 18.09 -15.63 28.47
CA GLU A 870 19.45 -15.88 27.98
C GLU A 870 19.59 -15.64 26.48
N ALA A 871 20.74 -15.11 26.06
CA ALA A 871 21.04 -14.92 24.65
C ALA A 871 21.24 -16.27 23.94
N ILE A 872 20.77 -16.35 22.70
CA ILE A 872 20.99 -17.48 21.78
C ILE A 872 21.76 -16.99 20.56
N ALA A 873 22.69 -17.79 20.07
CA ALA A 873 23.38 -17.51 18.81
C ALA A 873 22.53 -18.01 17.62
N ASP A 874 22.54 -17.28 16.51
CA ASP A 874 22.12 -17.82 15.22
C ASP A 874 23.23 -18.66 14.57
N ASP A 875 22.95 -19.21 13.39
CA ASP A 875 23.89 -20.03 12.62
C ASP A 875 25.18 -19.27 12.24
N GLN A 876 25.16 -17.93 12.30
CA GLN A 876 26.29 -17.04 11.99
C GLN A 876 27.00 -16.54 13.27
N GLY A 877 26.65 -17.09 14.45
CA GLY A 877 27.25 -16.70 15.73
C GLY A 877 26.73 -15.38 16.31
N ARG A 878 25.75 -14.72 15.67
CA ARG A 878 25.19 -13.46 16.16
C ARG A 878 24.29 -13.73 17.35
N LEU A 879 24.47 -12.97 18.41
CA LEU A 879 23.72 -13.15 19.66
C LEU A 879 22.37 -12.41 19.62
N PHE A 880 21.32 -13.11 20.04
CA PHE A 880 19.96 -12.61 20.16
C PHE A 880 19.45 -12.84 21.58
N PRO A 881 19.01 -11.79 22.30
CA PRO A 881 18.36 -11.98 23.60
C PRO A 881 17.02 -12.69 23.39
N THR A 882 16.72 -13.69 24.23
CA THR A 882 15.42 -14.35 24.18
C THR A 882 14.34 -13.49 24.85
N PRO A 883 13.09 -13.55 24.37
CA PRO A 883 11.99 -12.80 24.96
C PRO A 883 11.74 -13.24 26.41
N PRO A 884 11.23 -12.34 27.27
CA PRO A 884 10.86 -12.70 28.64
C PRO A 884 9.78 -13.80 28.65
N PRO A 885 9.68 -14.62 29.71
CA PRO A 885 8.71 -15.72 29.79
C PRO A 885 7.26 -15.30 29.51
N ILE A 886 6.87 -14.10 29.93
CA ILE A 886 5.54 -13.53 29.69
C ILE A 886 5.21 -13.32 28.20
N VAL A 887 6.21 -13.11 27.35
CA VAL A 887 6.06 -12.98 25.90
C VAL A 887 6.18 -14.35 25.25
N ALA A 888 7.19 -15.14 25.63
CA ALA A 888 7.43 -16.47 25.08
C ALA A 888 6.22 -17.40 25.26
N GLN A 889 5.69 -17.50 26.49
CA GLN A 889 4.54 -18.36 26.80
C GLN A 889 3.28 -17.97 26.03
N ARG A 890 3.14 -16.69 25.68
CA ARG A 890 2.01 -16.20 24.88
C ARG A 890 2.08 -16.69 23.44
N ASP A 891 3.26 -16.65 22.81
CA ASP A 891 3.42 -17.20 21.46
C ASP A 891 3.34 -18.74 21.46
N ILE A 892 3.87 -19.42 22.48
CA ILE A 892 3.78 -20.88 22.63
C ILE A 892 2.30 -21.31 22.70
N SER A 893 1.54 -20.74 23.65
CA SER A 893 0.12 -21.06 23.79
C SER A 893 -0.72 -20.69 22.57
N GLU A 894 -0.36 -19.62 21.85
CA GLU A 894 -1.03 -19.29 20.59
C GLU A 894 -0.74 -20.32 19.49
N ARG A 895 0.50 -20.79 19.37
CA ARG A 895 0.91 -21.82 18.39
C ARG A 895 0.36 -23.20 18.70
N GLU A 896 0.21 -23.56 19.97
CA GLU A 896 -0.48 -24.80 20.39
C GLU A 896 -1.96 -24.78 20.01
N ARG A 897 -2.61 -23.62 20.15
CA ARG A 897 -4.04 -23.46 19.86
C ARG A 897 -4.33 -23.26 18.37
N LEU A 898 -3.47 -22.56 17.64
CA LEU A 898 -3.68 -22.15 16.25
C LEU A 898 -2.67 -22.83 15.34
N THR A 899 -3.15 -23.65 14.41
CA THR A 899 -2.30 -24.45 13.53
C THR A 899 -1.86 -23.73 12.26
N ILE A 900 -2.57 -22.68 11.82
CA ILE A 900 -2.25 -21.93 10.60
C ILE A 900 -1.28 -20.79 10.89
N CYS A 901 -0.22 -20.70 10.09
CA CYS A 901 0.89 -19.78 10.35
C CYS A 901 0.52 -18.31 10.12
N SER A 902 -0.48 -18.02 9.28
CA SER A 902 -0.97 -16.66 9.04
C SER A 902 -1.78 -16.08 10.21
N ASP A 903 -2.11 -16.89 11.20
CA ASP A 903 -2.90 -16.48 12.38
C ASP A 903 -2.09 -16.05 13.59
N TRP A 904 -0.80 -16.36 13.60
CA TRP A 904 0.09 -16.09 14.71
C TRP A 904 0.43 -14.60 14.80
N ALA A 905 0.37 -14.06 16.02
CA ALA A 905 0.65 -12.65 16.29
C ALA A 905 2.16 -12.34 16.37
N ASN A 906 2.99 -13.36 16.63
CA ASN A 906 4.46 -13.26 16.71
C ASN A 906 4.93 -12.16 17.67
N HIS A 907 4.49 -12.23 18.93
CA HIS A 907 4.78 -11.24 19.97
C HIS A 907 6.28 -11.12 20.26
N SER A 908 7.03 -12.21 20.17
CA SER A 908 8.48 -12.29 20.39
C SER A 908 9.25 -11.43 19.38
N THR A 909 8.88 -11.49 18.10
CA THR A 909 9.49 -10.64 17.06
C THR A 909 9.20 -9.15 17.29
N ASN A 910 7.98 -8.80 17.73
CA ASN A 910 7.64 -7.42 18.07
C ASN A 910 8.46 -6.89 19.26
N TRP A 911 8.65 -7.73 20.27
CA TRP A 911 9.48 -7.42 21.44
C TRP A 911 10.96 -7.24 21.05
N LEU A 912 11.52 -8.17 20.28
CA LEU A 912 12.92 -8.13 19.85
C LEU A 912 13.23 -6.85 19.07
N MET A 913 12.32 -6.44 18.18
CA MET A 913 12.49 -5.19 17.43
C MET A 913 12.57 -3.98 18.37
N ARG A 914 11.69 -3.89 19.38
CA ARG A 914 11.76 -2.81 20.39
C ARG A 914 13.05 -2.87 21.21
N TYR A 915 13.50 -4.06 21.56
CA TYR A 915 14.74 -4.28 22.30
C TYR A 915 15.95 -3.79 21.50
N ARG A 916 16.07 -4.20 20.22
CA ARG A 916 17.17 -3.81 19.33
C ARG A 916 17.23 -2.32 19.06
N LEU A 917 16.12 -1.60 19.17
CA LEU A 917 16.12 -0.13 19.10
C LEU A 917 16.78 0.54 20.31
N GLY A 918 17.09 -0.20 21.37
CA GLY A 918 17.60 0.35 22.64
C GLY A 918 16.50 0.95 23.52
N LEU A 919 15.23 0.64 23.24
CA LEU A 919 14.10 1.29 23.91
C LEU A 919 14.01 0.91 25.40
N ARG A 920 14.48 -0.29 25.78
CA ARG A 920 14.45 -0.77 27.16
C ARG A 920 15.27 0.12 28.10
N GLU A 921 16.53 0.39 27.75
CA GLU A 921 17.45 1.22 28.56
C GLU A 921 16.87 2.61 28.79
N ILE A 922 16.36 3.23 27.72
CA ILE A 922 15.72 4.55 27.76
C ILE A 922 14.50 4.54 28.68
N LEU A 923 13.67 3.49 28.63
CA LEU A 923 12.49 3.36 29.49
C LEU A 923 12.87 3.18 30.96
N ILE A 924 13.92 2.40 31.27
CA ILE A 924 14.41 2.22 32.63
C ILE A 924 14.85 3.56 33.22
N ASP A 925 15.66 4.33 32.47
CA ASP A 925 16.11 5.67 32.88
C ASP A 925 14.92 6.62 33.13
N LEU A 926 13.96 6.63 32.21
CA LEU A 926 12.76 7.46 32.31
C LEU A 926 11.87 7.07 33.51
N PHE A 927 11.74 5.78 33.81
CA PHE A 927 11.00 5.29 34.97
C PHE A 927 11.73 5.59 36.29
N ALA A 928 13.06 5.68 36.26
CA ALA A 928 13.87 6.15 37.39
C ALA A 928 13.82 7.69 37.58
N GLY A 929 13.06 8.41 36.75
CA GLY A 929 12.89 9.86 36.85
C GLY A 929 14.01 10.68 36.19
N GLN A 930 14.88 10.05 35.41
CA GLN A 930 15.94 10.78 34.69
C GLN A 930 15.35 11.69 33.61
N GLN A 931 16.04 12.81 33.36
CA GLN A 931 15.69 13.75 32.29
C GLN A 931 16.51 13.44 31.05
N LEU A 932 15.86 13.47 29.88
CA LEU A 932 16.51 13.26 28.58
C LEU A 932 16.69 14.58 27.84
N ARG A 933 17.80 14.70 27.11
CA ARG A 933 18.03 15.72 26.09
C ARG A 933 18.19 15.08 24.71
N GLY A 934 17.76 15.81 23.68
CA GLY A 934 17.76 15.29 22.30
C GLY A 934 19.15 15.11 21.69
N ASP A 935 20.18 15.73 22.26
CA ASP A 935 21.58 15.65 21.86
C ASP A 935 22.35 14.52 22.56
N GLU A 936 21.72 13.76 23.45
CA GLU A 936 22.37 12.66 24.15
C GLU A 936 22.77 11.50 23.20
N PRO A 937 23.92 10.84 23.42
CA PRO A 937 24.38 9.72 22.58
C PRO A 937 23.34 8.61 22.42
N LYS A 938 22.62 8.26 23.51
CA LYS A 938 21.53 7.27 23.48
C LYS A 938 20.35 7.69 22.59
N MET A 939 20.07 9.00 22.50
CA MET A 939 19.04 9.53 21.61
C MET A 939 19.51 9.52 20.14
N GLN A 940 20.77 9.84 19.89
CA GLN A 940 21.32 9.69 18.53
C GLN A 940 21.33 8.22 18.09
N ALA A 941 21.68 7.29 19.00
CA ALA A 941 21.64 5.86 18.74
C ALA A 941 20.23 5.35 18.37
N ILE A 942 19.18 5.76 19.09
CA ILE A 942 17.80 5.36 18.72
C ILE A 942 17.42 5.89 17.34
N ALA A 943 17.82 7.11 16.98
CA ALA A 943 17.55 7.68 15.66
C ALA A 943 18.29 6.92 14.55
N SER A 944 19.59 6.69 14.71
CA SER A 944 20.41 5.93 13.75
C SER A 944 19.89 4.51 13.55
N ARG A 945 19.61 3.78 14.64
CA ARG A 945 19.00 2.44 14.58
C ARG A 945 17.62 2.47 13.93
N SER A 946 16.80 3.49 14.22
CA SER A 946 15.46 3.60 13.64
C SER A 946 15.48 3.88 12.14
N ASN A 947 16.44 4.68 11.67
CA ASN A 947 16.64 4.93 10.25
C ASN A 947 17.15 3.66 9.55
N TYR A 948 18.15 3.00 10.13
CA TYR A 948 18.69 1.74 9.61
C TYR A 948 17.64 0.63 9.51
N PHE A 949 16.84 0.42 10.57
CA PHE A 949 15.79 -0.59 10.61
C PHE A 949 14.43 -0.11 10.08
N SER A 950 14.34 1.03 9.40
CA SER A 950 13.05 1.63 8.98
C SER A 950 12.12 0.66 8.22
N PRO A 951 12.60 -0.14 7.24
CA PRO A 951 11.76 -1.15 6.57
C PRO A 951 11.21 -2.20 7.54
N HIS A 952 12.05 -2.68 8.47
CA HIS A 952 11.68 -3.68 9.46
C HIS A 952 10.74 -3.12 10.54
N ILE A 953 10.94 -1.88 10.98
CA ILE A 953 10.03 -1.17 11.90
C ILE A 953 8.65 -1.04 11.27
N LYS A 954 8.58 -0.69 9.98
CA LYS A 954 7.30 -0.64 9.26
C LYS A 954 6.68 -2.02 9.13
N ALA A 955 7.46 -3.06 8.83
CA ALA A 955 6.95 -4.42 8.67
C ALA A 955 6.47 -5.04 10.00
N ILE A 956 7.18 -4.80 11.10
CA ILE A 956 6.96 -5.46 12.40
C ILE A 956 6.07 -4.61 13.30
N LEU A 957 6.44 -3.34 13.54
CA LEU A 957 5.74 -2.44 14.46
C LEU A 957 4.67 -1.57 13.78
N ASN A 958 4.51 -1.69 12.46
CA ASN A 958 3.62 -0.87 11.62
C ASN A 958 3.81 0.64 11.82
N LEU A 959 5.05 1.07 12.02
CA LEU A 959 5.41 2.47 12.22
C LEU A 959 6.28 2.96 11.06
N THR A 960 5.97 4.13 10.50
CA THR A 960 6.82 4.76 9.49
C THR A 960 7.71 5.79 10.17
N ILE A 961 9.04 5.62 10.03
CA ILE A 961 10.05 6.56 10.51
C ILE A 961 10.64 7.32 9.33
N PRO A 962 10.31 8.61 9.15
CA PRO A 962 10.96 9.46 8.16
C PRO A 962 12.38 9.83 8.62
N SER A 963 13.34 9.87 7.69
CA SER A 963 14.75 10.12 7.98
C SER A 963 15.07 11.55 8.46
N ASP A 964 14.18 12.51 8.19
CA ASP A 964 14.33 13.92 8.56
C ASP A 964 13.86 14.25 9.99
N LYS A 965 13.39 13.24 10.76
CA LYS A 965 12.82 13.48 12.10
C LYS A 965 13.86 13.43 13.20
N SER A 966 13.67 14.30 14.20
CA SER A 966 14.55 14.37 15.35
C SER A 966 14.44 13.13 16.24
N PRO A 967 15.50 12.78 16.99
CA PRO A 967 15.47 11.67 17.94
C PRO A 967 14.28 11.69 18.90
N MET A 968 13.93 12.87 19.41
CA MET A 968 12.82 13.03 20.35
C MET A 968 11.46 12.80 19.70
N TRP A 969 11.31 13.15 18.42
CA TRP A 969 10.09 12.83 17.68
C TRP A 969 9.94 11.31 17.50
N ILE A 970 11.04 10.65 17.13
CA ILE A 970 11.10 9.19 16.96
C ILE A 970 10.76 8.48 18.28
N LEU A 971 11.42 8.88 19.38
CA LEU A 971 11.12 8.36 20.72
C LEU A 971 9.66 8.59 21.10
N GLY A 972 9.12 9.78 20.85
CA GLY A 972 7.71 10.10 21.10
C GLY A 972 6.75 9.13 20.39
N LYS A 973 7.07 8.70 19.16
CA LYS A 973 6.28 7.69 18.44
C LYS A 973 6.36 6.30 19.05
N TYR A 974 7.53 5.90 19.58
CA TYR A 974 7.64 4.64 20.31
C TYR A 974 6.90 4.66 21.64
N LEU A 975 7.00 5.75 22.40
CA LEU A 975 6.28 5.93 23.66
C LEU A 975 4.75 5.92 23.44
N GLU A 976 4.27 6.53 22.35
CA GLU A 976 2.85 6.49 21.97
C GLU A 976 2.34 5.03 21.78
N GLN A 977 3.17 4.13 21.25
CA GLN A 977 2.84 2.70 21.11
C GLN A 977 2.88 1.93 22.44
N LEU A 978 3.46 2.52 23.48
CA LEU A 978 3.56 1.96 24.83
C LEU A 978 2.61 2.64 25.83
N GLY A 979 1.80 3.60 25.38
CA GLY A 979 0.81 4.29 26.21
C GLY A 979 1.41 5.39 27.08
N LEU A 980 2.57 5.91 26.69
CA LEU A 980 3.31 6.94 27.40
C LEU A 980 3.47 8.20 26.54
N SER A 981 3.66 9.34 27.19
CA SER A 981 4.02 10.61 26.56
C SER A 981 5.11 11.34 27.35
N THR A 982 5.73 12.35 26.74
CA THR A 982 6.75 13.18 27.39
C THR A 982 6.30 14.62 27.55
N VAL A 983 6.78 15.26 28.62
CA VAL A 983 6.62 16.70 28.86
C VAL A 983 7.96 17.37 28.64
N ARG A 984 7.94 18.51 27.93
CA ARG A 984 9.13 19.30 27.62
C ARG A 984 9.28 20.47 28.57
N ARG A 985 10.45 20.62 29.19
CA ARG A 985 10.85 21.80 29.95
C ARG A 985 12.02 22.50 29.25
N ARG A 986 11.90 23.83 29.05
CA ARG A 986 13.00 24.64 28.51
C ARG A 986 13.70 25.35 29.65
N LEU A 987 15.01 25.19 29.75
CA LEU A 987 15.85 25.84 30.75
C LEU A 987 16.95 26.65 30.04
N GLY A 988 17.34 27.79 30.60
CA GLY A 988 18.41 28.67 30.08
C GLY A 988 17.94 30.03 29.56
N SER A 989 18.91 30.93 29.35
CA SER A 989 18.72 32.26 28.78
C SER A 989 18.31 32.20 27.29
N ARG A 990 17.77 33.29 26.73
CA ARG A 990 17.20 33.32 25.35
C ARG A 990 18.20 32.85 24.27
N SER A 991 19.51 32.97 24.52
CA SER A 991 20.61 32.56 23.64
C SER A 991 21.15 31.14 23.89
N ASN A 992 20.79 30.46 24.99
CA ASN A 992 21.32 29.13 25.33
C ASN A 992 20.23 28.20 25.91
N ARG A 993 19.09 28.09 25.21
CA ARG A 993 17.94 27.30 25.66
C ARG A 993 18.13 25.81 25.37
N VAL A 994 18.23 24.98 26.42
CA VAL A 994 18.24 23.52 26.33
C VAL A 994 16.84 22.97 26.67
N SER A 995 16.41 21.94 25.96
CA SER A 995 15.12 21.28 26.20
C SER A 995 15.33 19.93 26.87
N TYR A 996 14.78 19.79 28.06
CA TYR A 996 14.74 18.56 28.84
C TYR A 996 13.37 17.90 28.70
N TYR A 997 13.36 16.58 28.62
CA TYR A 997 12.16 15.77 28.49
C TYR A 997 12.08 14.77 29.62
N THR A 998 10.92 14.68 30.26
CA THR A 998 10.58 13.64 31.24
C THR A 998 9.31 12.95 30.79
N LEU A 999 9.02 11.75 31.33
CA LEU A 999 7.68 11.18 31.16
C LEU A 999 6.63 12.13 31.74
N ASN A 1000 5.45 12.14 31.13
CA ASN A 1000 4.30 12.80 31.69
C ASN A 1000 3.99 12.15 33.06
N PRO A 1001 3.98 12.93 34.17
CA PRO A 1001 3.75 12.39 35.51
C PRO A 1001 2.43 11.62 35.65
N GLU A 1002 1.37 12.07 34.97
CA GLU A 1002 0.06 11.40 35.01
C GLU A 1002 0.09 10.06 34.27
N ASP A 1003 0.75 9.99 33.11
CA ASP A 1003 0.90 8.74 32.35
C ASP A 1003 1.78 7.74 33.11
N LEU A 1004 2.87 8.22 33.72
CA LEU A 1004 3.80 7.39 34.49
C LEU A 1004 3.11 6.79 35.72
N ALA A 1005 2.43 7.62 36.54
CA ALA A 1005 1.71 7.16 37.72
C ALA A 1005 0.62 6.14 37.35
N PHE A 1006 -0.14 6.42 36.30
CA PHE A 1006 -1.15 5.51 35.79
C PHE A 1006 -0.55 4.18 35.30
N ALA A 1007 0.52 4.23 34.50
CA ALA A 1007 1.18 3.03 34.01
C ALA A 1007 1.76 2.18 35.15
N GLN A 1008 2.43 2.79 36.13
CA GLN A 1008 2.97 2.09 37.31
C GLN A 1008 1.88 1.36 38.09
N GLN A 1009 0.77 2.04 38.38
CA GLN A 1009 -0.36 1.43 39.10
C GLN A 1009 -0.92 0.20 38.35
N VAL A 1010 -1.10 0.31 37.03
CA VAL A 1010 -1.60 -0.79 36.20
C VAL A 1010 -0.59 -1.95 36.12
N LEU A 1011 0.69 -1.66 35.96
CA LEU A 1011 1.74 -2.69 35.92
C LEU A 1011 1.83 -3.45 37.25
N SER A 1012 1.77 -2.75 38.39
CA SER A 1012 1.75 -3.37 39.72
C SER A 1012 0.53 -4.26 39.91
N TYR A 1013 -0.66 -3.81 39.51
CA TYR A 1013 -1.88 -4.61 39.56
C TYR A 1013 -1.78 -5.89 38.71
N ARG A 1014 -1.25 -5.77 37.49
CA ARG A 1014 -1.07 -6.92 36.58
C ARG A 1014 -0.03 -7.91 37.09
N GLN A 1015 1.05 -7.42 37.68
CA GLN A 1015 2.06 -8.26 38.33
C GLN A 1015 1.45 -9.03 39.50
N PHE A 1016 0.74 -8.35 40.39
CA PHE A 1016 0.04 -8.99 41.50
C PHE A 1016 -0.91 -10.10 41.02
N ASN A 1017 -1.74 -9.83 40.02
CA ASN A 1017 -2.67 -10.83 39.46
C ASN A 1017 -1.95 -12.05 38.88
N ARG A 1018 -0.78 -11.87 38.25
CA ARG A 1018 0.03 -13.00 37.75
C ARG A 1018 0.55 -13.86 38.89
N GLU A 1019 1.12 -13.24 39.91
CA GLU A 1019 1.66 -13.95 41.08
C GLU A 1019 0.55 -14.77 41.78
N GLN A 1020 -0.66 -14.21 41.89
CA GLN A 1020 -1.81 -14.94 42.44
C GLN A 1020 -2.24 -16.11 41.55
N ASN A 1021 -2.31 -15.91 40.23
CA ASN A 1021 -2.68 -16.97 39.29
C ASN A 1021 -1.64 -18.10 39.24
N GLU A 1022 -0.36 -17.78 39.40
CA GLU A 1022 0.73 -18.74 39.46
C GLU A 1022 0.69 -19.55 40.77
N ARG A 1023 0.50 -18.88 41.91
CA ARG A 1023 0.27 -19.55 43.21
C ARG A 1023 -0.94 -20.49 43.14
N LYS A 1024 -2.04 -20.06 42.53
CA LYS A 1024 -3.23 -20.89 42.33
C LYS A 1024 -2.93 -22.14 41.50
N ARG A 1025 -2.21 -21.99 40.37
CA ARG A 1025 -1.78 -23.12 39.53
C ARG A 1025 -0.88 -24.09 40.28
N GLN A 1026 0.06 -23.59 41.08
CA GLN A 1026 0.94 -24.44 41.90
C GLN A 1026 0.12 -25.24 42.94
N LEU A 1027 -0.86 -24.62 43.59
CA LEU A 1027 -1.76 -25.30 44.52
C LEU A 1027 -2.63 -26.36 43.83
N GLU A 1028 -3.17 -26.05 42.65
CA GLU A 1028 -3.96 -26.99 41.83
C GLU A 1028 -3.12 -28.19 41.38
N GLN A 1029 -1.89 -27.97 40.90
CA GLN A 1029 -0.95 -29.04 40.56
C GLN A 1029 -0.63 -29.91 41.78
N GLN A 1030 -0.31 -29.31 42.92
CA GLN A 1030 -0.07 -30.08 44.16
C GLN A 1030 -1.31 -30.86 44.62
N ALA A 1031 -2.52 -30.33 44.41
CA ALA A 1031 -3.76 -31.02 44.73
C ALA A 1031 -4.07 -32.15 43.72
N GLN A 1032 -3.67 -31.99 42.46
CA GLN A 1032 -3.79 -33.01 41.43
C GLN A 1032 -2.78 -34.14 41.65
N SER A 1033 -1.50 -33.85 41.89
CA SER A 1033 -0.50 -34.86 42.24
C SER A 1033 -0.86 -35.61 43.52
N ARG A 1034 -1.44 -34.93 44.53
CA ARG A 1034 -1.99 -35.60 45.72
C ARG A 1034 -3.15 -36.53 45.40
N ARG A 1035 -4.05 -36.13 44.49
CA ARG A 1035 -5.16 -36.98 44.02
C ARG A 1035 -4.65 -38.18 43.22
N GLU A 1036 -3.71 -37.97 42.30
CA GLU A 1036 -3.07 -39.03 41.51
C GLU A 1036 -2.31 -40.02 42.40
N ALA A 1037 -1.55 -39.54 43.39
CA ALA A 1037 -0.89 -40.39 44.37
C ALA A 1037 -1.89 -41.17 45.25
N THR A 1038 -3.02 -40.55 45.62
CA THR A 1038 -4.10 -41.23 46.38
C THR A 1038 -4.76 -42.31 45.53
N ILE A 1039 -5.05 -42.03 44.25
CA ILE A 1039 -5.61 -42.99 43.29
C ILE A 1039 -4.62 -44.15 43.05
N ALA A 1040 -3.35 -43.86 42.80
CA ALA A 1040 -2.30 -44.88 42.63
C ALA A 1040 -2.18 -45.79 43.86
N ALA A 1041 -2.23 -45.22 45.08
CA ALA A 1041 -2.22 -45.97 46.33
C ALA A 1041 -3.50 -46.81 46.54
N GLN A 1042 -4.66 -46.32 46.10
CA GLN A 1042 -5.95 -46.98 46.24
C GLN A 1042 -6.14 -48.14 45.24
N TYR A 1043 -5.48 -48.09 44.08
CA TYR A 1043 -5.52 -49.14 43.04
C TYR A 1043 -4.27 -50.05 43.01
N GLY A 1044 -3.32 -49.91 43.94
CA GLY A 1044 -2.17 -50.82 44.07
C GLY A 1044 -1.22 -50.82 42.86
N ILE A 1045 -1.13 -49.70 42.14
CA ILE A 1045 -0.25 -49.58 40.97
C ILE A 1045 1.15 -49.17 41.47
N GLU A 1046 2.10 -50.10 41.51
CA GLU A 1046 3.52 -49.76 41.70
C GLU A 1046 4.03 -48.92 40.52
N GLU A 1047 4.69 -47.80 40.83
CA GLU A 1047 5.32 -46.93 39.84
C GLU A 1047 6.41 -47.69 39.07
N ALA A 1048 6.20 -47.91 37.77
CA ALA A 1048 7.24 -48.38 36.87
C ALA A 1048 8.33 -47.29 36.72
N GLY A 1049 9.40 -47.44 37.51
CA GLY A 1049 10.56 -46.56 37.48
C GLY A 1049 11.33 -46.63 36.16
N GLY A 1050 11.53 -45.45 35.56
CA GLY A 1050 12.57 -45.19 34.57
C GLY A 1050 13.14 -43.79 34.80
N ARG A 1051 14.14 -43.66 35.68
CA ARG A 1051 14.97 -42.45 35.84
C ARG A 1051 16.36 -42.70 35.26
N VAL A 1052 16.77 -41.83 34.34
CA VAL A 1052 18.18 -41.54 34.06
C VAL A 1052 18.46 -40.11 34.55
N GLN A 1053 19.31 -40.06 35.59
CA GLN A 1053 20.33 -39.08 36.00
C GLN A 1053 20.24 -37.59 35.62
N GLY A 1054 20.38 -36.71 36.63
CA GLY A 1054 20.63 -35.28 36.47
C GLY A 1054 20.42 -34.46 37.75
N ASP A 1055 21.38 -34.55 38.67
CA ASP A 1055 21.80 -33.67 39.78
C ASP A 1055 20.82 -32.95 40.73
N LYS A 1056 21.07 -33.24 42.02
CA LYS A 1056 20.41 -32.72 43.22
C LYS A 1056 21.07 -31.41 43.67
N ILE A 1057 20.24 -30.43 44.02
CA ILE A 1057 20.56 -29.45 45.06
C ILE A 1057 19.69 -29.80 46.28
N SER A 1058 20.28 -29.90 47.46
CA SER A 1058 19.57 -29.85 48.73
C SER A 1058 20.33 -28.94 49.69
N PRO A 1059 19.66 -28.05 50.43
CA PRO A 1059 20.27 -27.14 51.39
C PRO A 1059 20.42 -27.81 52.76
N LEU A 1060 21.40 -27.38 53.57
CA LEU A 1060 21.28 -27.10 55.01
C LEU A 1060 22.66 -26.85 55.66
N HIS A 1061 22.75 -25.71 56.37
CA HIS A 1061 23.72 -25.40 57.43
C HIS A 1061 23.52 -26.32 58.66
N PRO A 1062 24.52 -26.57 59.54
CA PRO A 1062 25.12 -25.56 60.44
C PRO A 1062 26.64 -25.67 60.71
N ALA A 1063 27.21 -24.58 61.25
CA ALA A 1063 28.60 -24.45 61.75
C ALA A 1063 28.75 -25.03 63.18
N PRO A 1064 29.90 -24.93 63.92
CA PRO A 1064 31.29 -24.51 63.58
C PRO A 1064 32.40 -25.43 64.19
N ARG A 1065 33.69 -25.26 63.77
CA ARG A 1065 34.94 -25.21 64.60
C ARG A 1065 36.24 -25.54 63.80
N LEU A 1066 37.26 -24.72 64.04
CA LEU A 1066 38.71 -24.86 63.70
C LEU A 1066 39.43 -25.80 64.71
N PRO A 1067 40.76 -26.11 64.60
CA PRO A 1067 41.72 -26.07 63.48
C PRO A 1067 42.62 -27.35 63.37
N ALA A 1068 43.55 -27.32 62.40
CA ALA A 1068 44.96 -27.75 62.49
C ALA A 1068 45.43 -29.01 61.71
N SER A 1069 46.58 -28.79 61.06
CA SER A 1069 47.66 -29.71 60.69
C SER A 1069 47.44 -30.69 59.53
N ASP A 1070 48.43 -31.06 58.73
CA ASP A 1070 49.69 -30.47 58.24
C ASP A 1070 50.21 -31.52 57.23
N THR A 1071 51.20 -31.16 56.42
CA THR A 1071 52.01 -32.03 55.53
C THR A 1071 51.33 -32.55 54.25
N GLY A 1072 51.90 -32.42 53.05
CA GLY A 1072 53.18 -31.84 52.67
C GLY A 1072 53.64 -32.31 51.28
N VAL A 1073 54.16 -31.34 50.50
CA VAL A 1073 55.36 -31.44 49.63
C VAL A 1073 55.20 -32.17 48.29
N SER A 1074 55.77 -31.76 47.15
CA SER A 1074 56.45 -30.54 46.65
C SER A 1074 56.88 -30.85 45.21
N THR A 1075 56.87 -29.88 44.30
CA THR A 1075 58.06 -29.46 43.53
C THR A 1075 57.73 -28.23 42.66
N SER A 1076 58.53 -27.18 42.88
CA SER A 1076 58.61 -25.85 42.25
C SER A 1076 59.76 -25.86 41.20
N PRO A 1077 60.45 -24.75 40.74
CA PRO A 1077 60.40 -23.32 41.14
C PRO A 1077 60.62 -22.23 40.05
N LEU A 1078 60.63 -20.98 40.56
CA LEU A 1078 61.29 -19.71 40.13
C LEU A 1078 60.40 -18.73 39.32
N GLU A 1079 59.77 -17.70 39.89
CA GLU A 1079 60.24 -16.43 40.53
C GLU A 1079 60.99 -15.43 39.61
N TYR A 1080 60.41 -14.24 39.42
CA TYR A 1080 60.96 -12.93 39.86
C TYR A 1080 59.88 -11.83 39.79
N SER A 1081 59.82 -10.96 40.82
CA SER A 1081 59.02 -9.71 40.93
C SER A 1081 60.01 -8.50 40.84
N PRO A 1082 59.66 -7.19 40.77
CA PRO A 1082 58.62 -6.53 41.60
C PRO A 1082 57.96 -5.20 41.07
N LEU A 1083 57.12 -4.62 41.95
CA LEU A 1083 56.81 -3.18 42.18
C LEU A 1083 55.53 -2.53 41.60
N LYS A 1084 54.81 -1.88 42.54
CA LYS A 1084 53.64 -1.00 42.38
C LYS A 1084 54.01 0.36 41.78
N THR A 1085 53.10 0.97 41.02
CA THR A 1085 52.68 2.38 41.11
C THR A 1085 51.37 2.56 40.34
N GLY A 1086 50.51 3.48 40.79
CA GLY A 1086 49.11 3.60 40.37
C GLY A 1086 48.86 4.32 39.05
N GLY A 1087 47.58 4.36 38.67
CA GLY A 1087 47.04 5.20 37.59
C GLY A 1087 45.63 4.74 37.19
N ASP A 1088 44.62 5.48 37.66
CA ASP A 1088 43.29 5.56 37.03
C ASP A 1088 43.44 6.00 35.56
N VAL A 1089 42.86 5.28 34.59
CA VAL A 1089 42.28 5.88 33.36
C VAL A 1089 41.22 4.93 32.73
N ASP A 1090 40.05 5.50 32.45
CA ASP A 1090 38.99 5.03 31.55
C ASP A 1090 39.48 4.34 30.25
N THR A 1091 38.82 3.27 29.80
CA THR A 1091 38.73 2.92 28.37
C THR A 1091 37.55 2.00 28.06
N ASN A 1092 36.48 2.55 27.45
CA ASN A 1092 35.51 1.75 26.68
C ASN A 1092 34.97 2.49 25.43
N SER A 1093 35.71 3.48 24.93
CA SER A 1093 35.45 4.19 23.67
C SER A 1093 36.43 3.83 22.54
N GLN A 1094 37.51 3.09 22.81
CA GLN A 1094 38.58 2.85 21.83
C GLN A 1094 38.38 1.61 20.92
N GLN A 1095 37.50 0.66 21.25
CA GLN A 1095 37.30 -0.53 20.41
C GLN A 1095 36.52 -0.25 19.11
N SER A 1096 35.55 0.68 19.09
CA SER A 1096 34.81 0.98 17.85
C SER A 1096 35.65 1.79 16.84
N ASP A 1097 36.53 2.68 17.33
CA ASP A 1097 37.43 3.44 16.46
C ASP A 1097 38.52 2.55 15.86
N SER A 1098 39.05 1.58 16.61
CA SER A 1098 40.05 0.61 16.13
C SER A 1098 39.51 -0.27 14.98
N TRP A 1099 38.27 -0.75 15.10
CA TRP A 1099 37.63 -1.58 14.07
C TRP A 1099 37.34 -0.77 12.80
N LEU A 1100 36.82 0.46 12.94
CA LEU A 1100 36.51 1.32 11.79
C LEU A 1100 37.78 1.80 11.07
N GLN A 1101 38.86 2.09 11.81
CA GLN A 1101 40.16 2.41 11.23
C GLN A 1101 40.77 1.22 10.50
N LYS A 1102 40.64 0.00 11.04
CA LYS A 1102 41.06 -1.23 10.38
C LYS A 1102 40.30 -1.42 9.06
N ILE A 1103 38.98 -1.25 9.05
CA ILE A 1103 38.16 -1.36 7.84
C ILE A 1103 38.53 -0.33 6.79
N LYS A 1104 38.69 0.94 7.19
CA LYS A 1104 39.10 2.00 6.27
C LYS A 1104 40.49 1.75 5.68
N GLY A 1105 41.41 1.23 6.49
CA GLY A 1105 42.75 0.81 6.05
C GLY A 1105 42.69 -0.28 4.99
N PHE A 1106 41.94 -1.36 5.23
CA PHE A 1106 41.78 -2.45 4.28
C PHE A 1106 40.98 -2.04 3.03
N ALA A 1107 39.98 -1.16 3.14
CA ALA A 1107 39.25 -0.61 2.00
C ALA A 1107 40.15 0.24 1.10
N THR A 1108 41.11 0.98 1.69
CA THR A 1108 42.11 1.74 0.93
C THR A 1108 43.09 0.79 0.23
N LEU A 1109 43.57 -0.25 0.93
CA LEU A 1109 44.43 -1.29 0.36
C LEU A 1109 43.74 -2.13 -0.73
N MET A 1110 42.41 -2.23 -0.69
CA MET A 1110 41.63 -2.87 -1.74
C MET A 1110 41.70 -2.11 -3.07
N VAL A 1111 41.73 -0.76 -3.04
CA VAL A 1111 41.93 0.06 -4.25
C VAL A 1111 43.28 -0.27 -4.90
N GLU A 1112 44.34 -0.35 -4.09
CA GLU A 1112 45.69 -0.68 -4.57
C GLU A 1112 45.78 -2.14 -5.04
N GLY A 1113 45.21 -3.08 -4.27
CA GLY A 1113 45.19 -4.50 -4.60
C GLY A 1113 44.43 -4.81 -5.89
N LEU A 1114 43.37 -4.05 -6.20
CA LEU A 1114 42.58 -4.22 -7.42
C LEU A 1114 43.42 -3.98 -8.69
N GLN A 1115 44.43 -3.11 -8.62
CA GLN A 1115 45.34 -2.85 -9.74
C GLN A 1115 46.20 -4.07 -10.10
N TYR A 1116 46.39 -5.00 -9.16
CA TYR A 1116 47.16 -6.24 -9.34
C TYR A 1116 46.26 -7.47 -9.57
N GLY A 1117 44.93 -7.31 -9.55
CA GLY A 1117 43.96 -8.34 -9.83
C GLY A 1117 43.17 -8.85 -8.62
N VAL A 1118 42.05 -9.54 -8.88
CA VAL A 1118 41.08 -9.96 -7.86
C VAL A 1118 41.68 -10.95 -6.85
N GLU A 1119 42.63 -11.79 -7.26
CA GLU A 1119 43.29 -12.75 -6.36
C GLU A 1119 44.11 -12.05 -5.26
N THR A 1120 44.73 -10.90 -5.55
CA THR A 1120 45.44 -10.09 -4.55
C THR A 1120 44.47 -9.50 -3.53
N VAL A 1121 43.26 -9.12 -3.97
CA VAL A 1121 42.19 -8.67 -3.08
C VAL A 1121 41.67 -9.82 -2.20
N LEU A 1122 41.51 -11.01 -2.77
CA LEU A 1122 41.11 -12.20 -2.01
C LEU A 1122 42.14 -12.56 -0.92
N GLU A 1123 43.43 -12.50 -1.26
CA GLU A 1123 44.51 -12.74 -0.31
C GLU A 1123 44.54 -11.66 0.78
N LEU A 1124 44.34 -10.39 0.42
CA LEU A 1124 44.21 -9.26 1.36
C LEU A 1124 43.06 -9.47 2.37
N LEU A 1125 41.93 -9.98 1.89
CA LEU A 1125 40.73 -10.20 2.72
C LEU A 1125 40.75 -11.54 3.47
N SER A 1126 41.60 -12.49 3.07
CA SER A 1126 41.63 -13.86 3.61
C SER A 1126 41.86 -13.92 5.13
N GLY A 1127 42.62 -12.97 5.68
CA GLY A 1127 42.92 -12.85 7.11
C GLY A 1127 41.86 -12.13 7.95
N LEU A 1128 40.77 -11.64 7.33
CA LEU A 1128 39.69 -10.91 8.01
C LEU A 1128 38.50 -11.83 8.35
N THR A 1129 37.80 -11.52 9.44
CA THR A 1129 36.52 -12.17 9.80
C THR A 1129 35.40 -11.77 8.83
N LEU A 1130 34.31 -12.54 8.76
CA LEU A 1130 33.19 -12.29 7.83
C LEU A 1130 32.61 -10.86 7.96
N ASP A 1131 32.37 -10.41 9.19
CA ASP A 1131 31.87 -9.06 9.47
C ASP A 1131 32.87 -7.96 9.10
N GLU A 1132 34.18 -8.22 9.23
CA GLU A 1132 35.23 -7.30 8.78
C GLU A 1132 35.33 -7.25 7.26
N ARG A 1133 35.17 -8.37 6.56
CA ARG A 1133 35.15 -8.38 5.09
C ARG A 1133 33.93 -7.63 4.57
N TRP A 1134 32.74 -7.85 5.15
CA TRP A 1134 31.55 -7.05 4.82
C TRP A 1134 31.77 -5.57 5.13
N GLY A 1135 32.38 -5.26 6.28
CA GLY A 1135 32.73 -3.88 6.65
C GLY A 1135 33.70 -3.23 5.66
N VAL A 1136 34.76 -3.93 5.26
CA VAL A 1136 35.73 -3.49 4.25
C VAL A 1136 35.07 -3.29 2.89
N VAL A 1137 34.23 -4.22 2.46
CA VAL A 1137 33.57 -4.09 1.14
C VAL A 1137 32.51 -2.99 1.14
N PHE A 1138 31.73 -2.80 2.21
CA PHE A 1138 30.80 -1.69 2.29
C PHE A 1138 31.52 -0.33 2.38
N GLU A 1139 32.63 -0.26 3.10
CA GLU A 1139 33.45 0.96 3.12
C GLU A 1139 34.11 1.20 1.76
N PHE A 1140 34.58 0.15 1.07
CA PHE A 1140 35.14 0.23 -0.28
C PHE A 1140 34.09 0.64 -1.32
N GLU A 1141 32.89 0.07 -1.30
CA GLU A 1141 31.74 0.49 -2.11
C GLU A 1141 31.37 1.95 -1.85
N SER A 1142 31.36 2.36 -0.57
CA SER A 1142 30.98 3.71 -0.19
C SER A 1142 32.05 4.76 -0.49
N ALA A 1143 33.34 4.43 -0.34
CA ALA A 1143 34.45 5.36 -0.50
C ALA A 1143 35.03 5.37 -1.92
N HIS A 1144 34.97 4.25 -2.63
CA HIS A 1144 35.55 4.01 -3.95
C HIS A 1144 34.56 3.29 -4.89
N PRO A 1145 33.39 3.89 -5.17
CA PRO A 1145 32.30 3.24 -5.90
C PRO A 1145 32.65 2.88 -7.36
N ASP A 1146 33.57 3.62 -7.99
CA ASP A 1146 34.00 3.35 -9.36
C ASP A 1146 34.92 2.12 -9.43
N GLU A 1147 35.88 2.00 -8.52
CA GLU A 1147 36.75 0.82 -8.37
C GLU A 1147 35.97 -0.41 -7.86
N PHE A 1148 34.95 -0.20 -7.04
CA PHE A 1148 34.01 -1.26 -6.69
C PHE A 1148 33.21 -1.73 -7.91
N GLY A 1149 32.76 -0.81 -8.77
CA GLY A 1149 32.16 -1.15 -10.07
C GLY A 1149 33.11 -1.97 -10.97
N GLN A 1150 34.41 -1.70 -10.94
CA GLN A 1150 35.42 -2.49 -11.64
C GLN A 1150 35.58 -3.89 -11.03
N LEU A 1151 35.57 -4.01 -9.70
CA LEU A 1151 35.56 -5.30 -9.02
C LEU A 1151 34.34 -6.15 -9.44
N LEU A 1152 33.14 -5.55 -9.49
CA LEU A 1152 31.92 -6.21 -9.93
C LEU A 1152 31.98 -6.67 -11.39
N ALA A 1153 32.67 -5.91 -12.25
CA ALA A 1153 32.83 -6.25 -13.66
C ALA A 1153 33.84 -7.40 -13.87
N ILE A 1154 34.91 -7.45 -13.06
CA ILE A 1154 35.97 -8.45 -13.18
C ILE A 1154 35.63 -9.76 -12.41
N ALA A 1155 34.89 -9.65 -11.31
CA ALA A 1155 34.40 -10.77 -10.50
C ALA A 1155 32.91 -10.58 -10.15
N PRO A 1156 31.98 -10.85 -11.09
CA PRO A 1156 30.55 -10.71 -10.84
C PRO A 1156 30.01 -11.66 -9.76
N ASP A 1157 30.76 -12.70 -9.42
CA ASP A 1157 30.55 -13.66 -8.33
C ASP A 1157 31.38 -13.34 -7.06
N TRP A 1158 31.87 -12.09 -6.93
CA TRP A 1158 32.74 -11.67 -5.83
C TRP A 1158 32.22 -12.00 -4.43
N VAL A 1159 30.90 -12.00 -4.19
CA VAL A 1159 30.32 -12.36 -2.88
C VAL A 1159 30.73 -13.80 -2.50
N GLU A 1160 30.60 -14.73 -3.44
CA GLU A 1160 30.93 -16.14 -3.23
C GLU A 1160 32.46 -16.34 -3.16
N ARG A 1161 33.22 -15.64 -4.03
CA ARG A 1161 34.69 -15.71 -4.04
C ARG A 1161 35.34 -15.10 -2.80
N PHE A 1162 34.77 -14.02 -2.24
CA PHE A 1162 35.29 -13.31 -1.08
C PHE A 1162 34.87 -13.99 0.24
N GLY A 1163 34.08 -15.07 0.14
CA GLY A 1163 33.54 -15.82 1.27
C GLY A 1163 32.61 -14.96 2.13
N LEU A 1164 31.76 -14.15 1.48
CA LEU A 1164 30.84 -13.17 2.07
C LEU A 1164 29.41 -13.67 2.19
#